data_AF-A0AAW1Q9G5-F1
#
_entry.id   AF-A0AAW1Q9G5-F1
#
_cell.length_a   1.000
_cell.length_b   1.000
_cell.length_c   1.000
_cell.angle_alpha   90.00
_cell.angle_beta   90.00
_cell.angle_gamma   90.00
#
_symmetry.space_group_name_H-M   'P 1'
#
loop_
_entity.id
_entity.type
_entity.pdbx_description
1 polymer ?
#
loop_
_entity_poly.entity_id
_entity_poly.type
_entity_poly.pdbx_seq_one_letter_code
_entity_poly.pdbx_strand_id
1 'polypeptide(L)'
;MQRQICALMSSAVEPLQAAQNFARTSWLTYSKAVPGMRWLRVLSQFARSYSTEGHQMHAVKDVVVAIGANQGQRYQNFILALDLLQDRQCQVARYSRLYETAPAYVTDQDPFLNAAVLLRTYLPPEALLRTLKDVEAELGRKVKAKRWGPRPIDLDIIFYHGEAFSSSALQVPHPRWHERSFVLAPLADLLSHDELDTSAFSMRGATARSATQPFSYVNKQDLDKQCAALFDELQDSYSRQAARLKGQSQFLQDLREQFLQQQPTEGSISSNGNAESSDELAKRSSQLLSHAAPAILLQQVLSAMDKDDMSQQAGTAAESPAAVFEEMSEPGTIEMCGPGAAEGLCTVVNTEGDQHQLDRREIHEGLRLQLLAAKQHWDIWQARASAGVQSQGDVDIQCVLPLGDESAWAWEGRSHVMGILNITPDSFSDGGQYTSSHKAVEQARRLVAEGATMLDVGGQSTRPHALYIEPDEELRRVLPVIRALVEDDVLRATTPKVLISIDTFHAKVAAGAIEAGAHIVNDVSGGSLDPDMYSVVAKLGVPYIIMHMRGNPRTMQYSKHITYRDICAEVAGEVNERVQDAVAAGIKPWMIITDPGIGFSKTAQGCLELMAGLQRFRQELQPPLQKMPILAGPSRKRFLGNIIGSQTNEAKDRATAVAASVCVANSADIIRAHNAAAVRDALDVADAIRASMTPPSVYLHGYLSDTAR
;
A
#
# COMPACT_ATOMS: atom_id res chain seq x y z
N MET A 1 23.20 22.91 -24.63
CA MET A 1 22.78 22.34 -23.33
C MET A 1 23.09 20.85 -23.18
N GLN A 2 22.44 19.93 -23.91
CA GLN A 2 22.63 18.48 -23.75
C GLN A 2 24.09 18.01 -23.96
N ARG A 3 24.82 18.57 -24.94
CA ARG A 3 26.26 18.29 -25.17
C ARG A 3 27.19 18.85 -24.09
N GLN A 4 26.85 19.98 -23.47
CA GLN A 4 27.63 20.58 -22.37
C GLN A 4 27.44 19.79 -21.06
N ILE A 5 26.23 19.27 -20.83
CA ILE A 5 25.93 18.35 -19.71
C ILE A 5 26.71 17.04 -19.89
N CYS A 6 26.80 16.49 -21.10
CA CYS A 6 27.63 15.30 -21.36
C CYS A 6 29.14 15.55 -21.12
N ALA A 7 29.65 16.74 -21.44
CA ALA A 7 31.07 17.08 -21.21
C ALA A 7 31.38 17.25 -19.71
N LEU A 8 30.48 17.87 -18.94
CA LEU A 8 30.58 18.01 -17.48
C LEU A 8 30.43 16.68 -16.74
N MET A 9 29.58 15.78 -17.22
CA MET A 9 29.39 14.45 -16.62
C MET A 9 30.60 13.55 -16.87
N SER A 10 31.27 13.69 -18.02
CA SER A 10 32.44 12.88 -18.40
C SER A 10 33.69 13.21 -17.56
N SER A 11 33.86 14.46 -17.11
CA SER A 11 34.98 14.87 -16.24
C SER A 11 34.76 14.52 -14.76
N ALA A 12 33.54 14.17 -14.36
CA ALA A 12 33.17 13.78 -13.00
C ALA A 12 33.22 12.25 -12.76
N VAL A 13 33.41 11.44 -13.80
CA VAL A 13 33.37 9.96 -13.70
C VAL A 13 34.54 9.39 -12.90
N GLU A 14 35.77 9.86 -13.12
CA GLU A 14 36.96 9.31 -12.44
C GLU A 14 36.96 9.51 -10.90
N PRO A 15 36.62 10.70 -10.35
CA PRO A 15 36.49 10.87 -8.90
C PRO A 15 35.37 10.02 -8.28
N LEU A 16 34.26 9.83 -9.01
CA LEU A 16 33.11 9.02 -8.58
C LEU A 16 33.45 7.52 -8.56
N GLN A 17 34.27 7.06 -9.49
CA GLN A 17 34.72 5.66 -9.55
C GLN A 17 35.74 5.34 -8.44
N ALA A 18 36.60 6.30 -8.08
CA ALA A 18 37.47 6.21 -6.92
C ALA A 18 36.69 6.14 -5.59
N ALA A 19 35.63 6.96 -5.46
CA ALA A 19 34.72 6.93 -4.31
C ALA A 19 33.89 5.63 -4.23
N GLN A 20 33.48 5.07 -5.36
CA GLN A 20 32.78 3.77 -5.43
C GLN A 20 33.68 2.58 -5.05
N ASN A 21 34.96 2.60 -5.43
CA ASN A 21 35.91 1.55 -5.04
C ASN A 21 36.27 1.61 -3.54
N PHE A 22 36.29 2.79 -2.95
CA PHE A 22 36.40 2.97 -1.49
C PHE A 22 35.13 2.52 -0.75
N ALA A 23 33.94 2.76 -1.31
CA ALA A 23 32.66 2.32 -0.75
C ALA A 23 32.47 0.79 -0.81
N ARG A 24 33.02 0.11 -1.83
CA ARG A 24 32.92 -1.37 -1.99
C ARG A 24 33.63 -2.16 -0.89
N THR A 25 34.71 -1.63 -0.31
CA THR A 25 35.51 -2.37 0.68
C THR A 25 35.06 -2.20 2.12
N SER A 26 34.17 -1.23 2.42
CA SER A 26 33.77 -0.89 3.80
C SER A 26 32.24 -0.86 4.05
N TRP A 27 31.43 -1.35 3.11
CA TRP A 27 29.98 -1.16 3.11
C TRP A 27 29.21 -1.94 4.19
N LEU A 28 29.76 -3.05 4.70
CA LEU A 28 29.12 -3.84 5.76
C LEU A 28 29.15 -3.17 7.15
N THR A 29 30.05 -2.22 7.38
CA THR A 29 30.21 -1.59 8.70
C THR A 29 29.44 -0.27 8.82
N TYR A 30 29.18 0.42 7.70
CA TYR A 30 28.67 1.80 7.70
C TYR A 30 27.14 1.95 7.55
N SER A 31 26.43 0.91 7.10
CA SER A 31 24.97 0.97 6.87
C SER A 31 24.12 1.05 8.14
N LYS A 32 24.73 0.92 9.33
CA LYS A 32 24.04 1.00 10.63
C LYS A 32 24.07 2.38 11.29
N ALA A 33 24.78 3.39 10.76
CA ALA A 33 25.16 4.57 11.56
C ALA A 33 24.59 5.94 11.16
N VAL A 34 23.92 6.13 9.99
CA VAL A 34 23.48 7.49 9.57
C VAL A 34 22.08 7.50 8.93
N PRO A 35 21.03 7.96 9.64
CA PRO A 35 19.73 8.28 9.05
C PRO A 35 19.82 9.60 8.26
N GLY A 36 19.74 9.54 6.93
CA GLY A 36 19.74 10.75 6.08
C GLY A 36 20.15 10.56 4.62
N MET A 37 20.74 9.42 4.24
CA MET A 37 21.21 9.17 2.87
C MET A 37 20.14 8.64 1.89
N ARG A 38 18.91 9.20 1.91
CA ARG A 38 17.88 8.88 0.88
C ARG A 38 18.24 9.42 -0.51
N TRP A 39 18.98 10.53 -0.57
CA TRP A 39 19.32 11.23 -1.82
C TRP A 39 20.40 10.53 -2.67
N LEU A 40 21.34 9.80 -2.04
CA LEU A 40 22.34 9.02 -2.76
C LEU A 40 21.72 7.81 -3.49
N ARG A 41 20.57 7.31 -3.02
CA ARG A 41 19.80 6.25 -3.72
C ARG A 41 19.23 6.78 -5.04
N VAL A 42 18.65 7.97 -5.03
CA VAL A 42 18.12 8.68 -6.22
C VAL A 42 19.23 9.00 -7.23
N LEU A 43 20.38 9.50 -6.75
CA LEU A 43 21.53 9.79 -7.61
C LEU A 43 22.19 8.52 -8.15
N SER A 44 22.23 7.43 -7.37
CA SER A 44 22.72 6.13 -7.85
C SER A 44 21.78 5.48 -8.85
N GLN A 45 20.46 5.73 -8.75
CA GLN A 45 19.46 5.30 -9.72
C GLN A 45 19.63 6.09 -11.03
N PHE A 46 19.80 7.41 -10.95
CA PHE A 46 20.04 8.27 -12.12
C PHE A 46 21.38 7.99 -12.81
N ALA A 47 22.45 7.76 -12.05
CA ALA A 47 23.78 7.48 -12.60
C ALA A 47 23.87 6.07 -13.22
N ARG A 48 23.14 5.08 -12.70
CA ARG A 48 23.02 3.75 -13.31
C ARG A 48 22.30 3.79 -14.66
N SER A 49 21.38 4.74 -14.86
CA SER A 49 20.73 4.97 -16.15
C SER A 49 21.66 5.52 -17.25
N TYR A 50 22.86 5.99 -16.88
CA TYR A 50 23.76 6.73 -17.77
C TYR A 50 25.12 6.05 -18.02
N SER A 51 25.36 4.83 -17.51
CA SER A 51 26.63 4.14 -17.74
C SER A 51 26.72 3.52 -19.14
N THR A 52 27.31 4.28 -20.06
CA THR A 52 28.31 3.88 -21.07
C THR A 52 28.01 2.77 -22.09
N GLU A 53 26.77 2.41 -22.38
CA GLU A 53 26.45 1.74 -23.66
C GLU A 53 25.14 2.31 -24.22
N GLY A 54 25.16 2.72 -25.48
CA GLY A 54 24.08 3.47 -26.15
C GLY A 54 22.73 2.77 -26.15
N HIS A 55 21.98 2.89 -25.06
CA HIS A 55 20.62 2.37 -24.94
C HIS A 55 19.60 3.43 -25.35
N GLN A 56 18.74 3.06 -26.28
CA GLN A 56 17.47 3.76 -26.51
C GLN A 56 16.68 3.75 -25.20
N MET A 57 16.15 4.91 -24.80
CA MET A 57 15.25 5.00 -23.65
C MET A 57 13.94 4.28 -24.00
N HIS A 58 13.76 3.05 -23.49
CA HIS A 58 12.49 2.35 -23.60
C HIS A 58 11.40 3.13 -22.84
N ALA A 59 10.17 3.12 -23.37
CA ALA A 59 9.03 3.72 -22.67
C ALA A 59 8.70 2.93 -21.40
N VAL A 60 8.12 3.58 -20.38
CA VAL A 60 7.56 2.88 -19.20
C VAL A 60 6.43 1.98 -19.67
N LYS A 61 6.48 0.70 -19.29
CA LYS A 61 5.47 -0.32 -19.59
C LYS A 61 4.78 -0.76 -18.31
N ASP A 62 3.46 -0.88 -18.37
CA ASP A 62 2.64 -1.49 -17.31
C ASP A 62 2.60 -3.01 -17.54
N VAL A 63 3.01 -3.81 -16.55
CA VAL A 63 3.14 -5.26 -16.66
C VAL A 63 2.43 -5.92 -15.49
N VAL A 64 1.67 -6.97 -15.75
CA VAL A 64 1.01 -7.73 -14.70
C VAL A 64 1.80 -9.00 -14.41
N VAL A 65 2.21 -9.14 -13.16
CA VAL A 65 2.96 -10.31 -12.67
C VAL A 65 2.12 -11.04 -11.64
N ALA A 66 1.92 -12.34 -11.83
CA ALA A 66 1.38 -13.23 -10.81
C ALA A 66 2.50 -13.67 -9.86
N ILE A 67 2.18 -13.72 -8.57
CA ILE A 67 3.08 -14.06 -7.48
C ILE A 67 2.48 -15.23 -6.70
N GLY A 68 3.27 -16.27 -6.43
CA GLY A 68 2.84 -17.42 -5.64
C GLY A 68 3.92 -18.00 -4.73
N ALA A 69 3.57 -18.43 -3.52
CA ALA A 69 4.50 -19.06 -2.56
C ALA A 69 3.79 -20.12 -1.71
N ASN A 70 4.43 -21.27 -1.50
CA ASN A 70 3.92 -22.32 -0.61
C ASN A 70 5.00 -22.98 0.25
N GLN A 71 6.19 -22.41 0.35
CA GLN A 71 7.29 -23.01 1.11
C GLN A 71 7.93 -21.98 2.05
N GLY A 72 8.18 -22.40 3.28
CA GLY A 72 8.86 -21.59 4.29
C GLY A 72 8.01 -20.40 4.74
N GLN A 73 8.65 -19.25 4.90
CA GLN A 73 8.00 -17.99 5.30
C GLN A 73 7.26 -17.37 4.11
N ARG A 74 6.08 -17.92 3.79
CA ARG A 74 5.33 -17.61 2.55
C ARG A 74 5.07 -16.11 2.40
N TYR A 75 4.63 -15.44 3.47
CA TYR A 75 4.34 -14.01 3.43
C TYR A 75 5.62 -13.15 3.38
N GLN A 76 6.64 -13.47 4.17
CA GLN A 76 7.92 -12.78 4.11
C GLN A 76 8.58 -12.88 2.73
N ASN A 77 8.47 -14.05 2.07
CA ASN A 77 8.97 -14.22 0.70
C ASN A 77 8.26 -13.29 -0.30
N PHE A 78 6.95 -13.06 -0.14
CA PHE A 78 6.20 -12.07 -0.93
C PHE A 78 6.77 -10.67 -0.74
N ILE A 79 6.98 -10.26 0.52
CA ILE A 79 7.50 -8.92 0.84
C ILE A 79 8.90 -8.72 0.27
N LEU A 80 9.80 -9.68 0.50
CA LEU A 80 11.16 -9.62 -0.02
C LEU A 80 11.20 -9.62 -1.55
N ALA A 81 10.32 -10.39 -2.22
CA ALA A 81 10.24 -10.40 -3.67
C ALA A 81 9.86 -9.01 -4.22
N LEU A 82 8.87 -8.36 -3.61
CA LEU A 82 8.45 -7.02 -4.04
C LEU A 82 9.53 -5.96 -3.81
N ASP A 83 10.25 -6.03 -2.69
CA ASP A 83 11.36 -5.11 -2.40
C ASP A 83 12.52 -5.30 -3.38
N LEU A 84 12.86 -6.56 -3.70
CA LEU A 84 13.88 -6.89 -4.71
C LEU A 84 13.49 -6.42 -6.12
N LEU A 85 12.21 -6.55 -6.50
CA LEU A 85 11.70 -6.04 -7.78
C LEU A 85 11.82 -4.51 -7.83
N GLN A 86 11.48 -3.82 -6.74
CA GLN A 86 11.62 -2.38 -6.65
C GLN A 86 13.08 -1.91 -6.80
N ASP A 87 14.04 -2.65 -6.26
CA ASP A 87 15.47 -2.39 -6.43
C ASP A 87 15.99 -2.70 -7.85
N ARG A 88 15.21 -3.42 -8.66
CA ARG A 88 15.56 -3.85 -10.03
C ARG A 88 14.67 -3.21 -11.10
N GLN A 89 14.39 -1.91 -10.95
CA GLN A 89 13.65 -1.11 -11.93
C GLN A 89 12.20 -1.57 -12.19
N CYS A 90 11.56 -2.25 -11.23
CA CYS A 90 10.16 -2.65 -11.30
C CYS A 90 9.38 -2.01 -10.15
N GLN A 91 8.68 -0.91 -10.43
CA GLN A 91 7.88 -0.22 -9.42
C GLN A 91 6.48 -0.83 -9.35
N VAL A 92 6.03 -1.25 -8.16
CA VAL A 92 4.65 -1.69 -7.97
C VAL A 92 3.71 -0.49 -8.02
N ALA A 93 2.71 -0.55 -8.90
CA ALA A 93 1.69 0.48 -9.07
C ALA A 93 0.33 0.06 -8.49
N ARG A 94 -0.03 -1.23 -8.53
CA ARG A 94 -1.26 -1.76 -7.90
C ARG A 94 -1.02 -3.16 -7.33
N TYR A 95 -1.81 -3.51 -6.32
CA TYR A 95 -1.83 -4.82 -5.68
C TYR A 95 -3.22 -5.43 -5.84
N SER A 96 -3.30 -6.73 -6.09
CA SER A 96 -4.50 -7.52 -5.82
C SER A 96 -4.68 -7.74 -4.30
N ARG A 97 -5.75 -8.41 -3.91
CA ARG A 97 -5.83 -9.06 -2.60
C ARG A 97 -4.90 -10.28 -2.56
N LEU A 98 -4.69 -10.81 -1.36
CA LEU A 98 -4.00 -12.07 -1.16
C LEU A 98 -5.02 -13.21 -1.10
N TYR A 99 -4.65 -14.33 -1.73
CA TYR A 99 -5.49 -15.51 -1.80
C TYR A 99 -4.73 -16.73 -1.32
N GLU A 100 -5.37 -17.55 -0.47
CA GLU A 100 -4.86 -18.87 -0.12
C GLU A 100 -5.61 -19.95 -0.91
N THR A 101 -4.86 -20.91 -1.46
CA THR A 101 -5.41 -22.02 -2.23
C THR A 101 -4.73 -23.35 -1.90
N ALA A 102 -5.48 -24.44 -1.97
CA ALA A 102 -4.89 -25.77 -2.02
C ALA A 102 -3.96 -25.93 -3.26
N PRO A 103 -2.96 -26.83 -3.22
CA PRO A 103 -2.12 -27.08 -4.40
C PRO A 103 -2.93 -27.65 -5.58
N ALA A 104 -2.84 -27.03 -6.76
CA ALA A 104 -3.67 -27.38 -7.91
C ALA A 104 -3.28 -28.66 -8.67
N TYR A 105 -2.05 -29.16 -8.52
CA TYR A 105 -1.53 -30.28 -9.32
C TYR A 105 -0.88 -31.37 -8.47
N VAL A 106 0.00 -30.99 -7.54
CA VAL A 106 0.66 -31.91 -6.61
C VAL A 106 0.16 -31.59 -5.22
N THR A 107 -0.80 -32.37 -4.74
CA THR A 107 -1.63 -32.07 -3.56
C THR A 107 -0.96 -32.35 -2.21
N ASP A 108 0.12 -33.14 -2.19
CA ASP A 108 0.93 -33.41 -0.99
C ASP A 108 1.94 -32.28 -0.74
N GLN A 109 1.41 -31.07 -0.53
CA GLN A 109 2.17 -29.83 -0.27
C GLN A 109 1.34 -28.84 0.54
N ASP A 110 2.02 -27.87 1.17
CA ASP A 110 1.35 -26.77 1.86
C ASP A 110 0.54 -25.88 0.89
N PRO A 111 -0.52 -25.21 1.38
CA PRO A 111 -1.29 -24.25 0.60
C PRO A 111 -0.45 -23.11 0.03
N PHE A 112 -0.84 -22.62 -1.13
CA PHE A 112 -0.23 -21.46 -1.78
C PHE A 112 -0.87 -20.16 -1.32
N LEU A 113 -0.05 -19.17 -0.99
CA LEU A 113 -0.45 -17.76 -1.08
C LEU A 113 -0.25 -17.30 -2.52
N ASN A 114 -1.22 -16.59 -3.07
CA ASN A 114 -1.25 -16.07 -4.44
C ASN A 114 -1.67 -14.59 -4.47
N ALA A 115 -1.09 -13.82 -5.38
CA ALA A 115 -1.49 -12.45 -5.71
C ALA A 115 -1.13 -12.12 -7.16
N ALA A 116 -1.56 -10.95 -7.62
CA ALA A 116 -1.08 -10.29 -8.82
C ALA A 116 -0.71 -8.84 -8.48
N VAL A 117 0.31 -8.33 -9.15
CA VAL A 117 0.73 -6.94 -9.05
C VAL A 117 0.83 -6.33 -10.44
N LEU A 118 0.41 -5.07 -10.54
CA LEU A 118 0.69 -4.23 -11.70
C LEU A 118 2.01 -3.52 -11.43
N LEU A 119 3.03 -3.80 -12.23
CA LEU A 119 4.36 -3.22 -12.18
C LEU A 119 4.52 -2.17 -13.29
N ARG A 120 5.34 -1.16 -13.03
CA ARG A 120 5.89 -0.23 -14.02
C ARG A 120 7.36 -0.49 -14.20
N THR A 121 7.79 -0.75 -15.42
CA THR A 121 9.20 -1.03 -15.73
C THR A 121 9.61 -0.51 -17.10
N TYR A 122 10.92 -0.36 -17.30
CA TYR A 122 11.56 -0.08 -18.58
C TYR A 122 12.18 -1.33 -19.22
N LEU A 123 12.19 -2.45 -18.50
CA LEU A 123 12.85 -3.67 -18.92
C LEU A 123 12.05 -4.36 -20.03
N PRO A 124 12.65 -4.70 -21.18
CA PRO A 124 11.98 -5.50 -22.21
C PRO A 124 11.60 -6.90 -21.66
N PRO A 125 10.62 -7.60 -22.26
CA PRO A 125 10.03 -8.82 -21.71
C PRO A 125 11.05 -9.88 -21.26
N GLU A 126 12.10 -10.16 -22.05
CA GLU A 126 13.12 -11.14 -21.68
C GLU A 126 14.10 -10.65 -20.59
N ALA A 127 14.36 -9.34 -20.51
CA ALA A 127 15.13 -8.76 -19.41
C ALA A 127 14.33 -8.77 -18.11
N LEU A 128 13.02 -8.51 -18.20
CA LEU A 128 12.12 -8.65 -17.07
C LEU A 128 12.05 -10.11 -16.60
N LEU A 129 11.88 -11.07 -17.51
CA LEU A 129 11.88 -12.49 -17.16
C LEU A 129 13.16 -12.90 -16.42
N ARG A 130 14.34 -12.48 -16.92
CA ARG A 130 15.62 -12.72 -16.23
C ARG A 130 15.62 -12.11 -14.83
N THR A 131 15.15 -10.87 -14.69
CA THR A 131 15.02 -10.19 -13.40
C THR A 131 14.13 -10.96 -12.43
N LEU A 132 12.98 -11.47 -12.88
CA LEU A 132 12.09 -12.30 -12.07
C LEU A 132 12.78 -13.60 -11.63
N LYS A 133 13.50 -14.26 -12.55
CA LYS A 133 14.25 -15.50 -12.24
C LYS A 133 15.41 -15.27 -11.27
N ASP A 134 16.07 -14.13 -11.35
CA ASP A 134 17.10 -13.75 -10.38
C ASP A 134 16.49 -13.51 -8.99
N VAL A 135 15.29 -12.93 -8.91
CA VAL A 135 14.57 -12.76 -7.63
C VAL A 135 14.18 -14.12 -7.06
N GLU A 136 13.61 -15.00 -7.89
CA GLU A 136 13.29 -16.37 -7.49
C GLU A 136 14.51 -17.13 -6.96
N ALA A 137 15.65 -17.02 -7.64
CA ALA A 137 16.89 -17.70 -7.25
C ALA A 137 17.44 -17.17 -5.92
N GLU A 138 17.42 -15.85 -5.70
CA GLU A 138 17.87 -15.24 -4.45
C GLU A 138 17.01 -15.63 -3.25
N LEU A 139 15.70 -15.82 -3.47
CA LEU A 139 14.77 -16.32 -2.46
C LEU A 139 14.79 -17.85 -2.32
N GLY A 140 15.77 -18.53 -2.94
CA GLY A 140 16.07 -19.94 -2.69
C GLY A 140 15.40 -20.93 -3.65
N ARG A 141 14.82 -20.46 -4.77
CA ARG A 141 14.31 -21.38 -5.81
C ARG A 141 15.47 -22.08 -6.52
N LYS A 142 15.48 -23.41 -6.49
CA LYS A 142 16.51 -24.21 -7.16
C LYS A 142 16.27 -24.32 -8.67
N VAL A 143 17.33 -24.15 -9.45
CA VAL A 143 17.33 -24.23 -10.94
C VAL A 143 16.82 -25.58 -11.47
N LYS A 144 16.98 -26.67 -10.72
CA LYS A 144 16.50 -28.04 -11.06
C LYS A 144 15.35 -28.50 -10.16
N ALA A 145 14.46 -27.60 -9.75
CA ALA A 145 13.29 -27.99 -8.96
C ALA A 145 12.31 -28.85 -9.78
N LYS A 146 11.62 -29.78 -9.11
CA LYS A 146 10.55 -30.60 -9.72
C LYS A 146 9.47 -29.66 -10.27
N ARG A 147 9.04 -29.88 -11.52
CA ARG A 147 7.93 -29.15 -12.13
C ARG A 147 6.68 -29.30 -11.24
N TRP A 148 6.07 -28.18 -10.86
CA TRP A 148 4.91 -28.09 -9.94
C TRP A 148 5.19 -28.53 -8.49
N GLY A 149 6.45 -28.56 -8.07
CA GLY A 149 6.86 -28.79 -6.68
C GLY A 149 6.69 -27.56 -5.77
N PRO A 150 6.90 -27.72 -4.46
CA PRO A 150 6.91 -26.62 -3.51
C PRO A 150 8.01 -25.61 -3.85
N ARG A 151 7.75 -24.33 -3.57
CA ARG A 151 8.68 -23.25 -3.89
C ARG A 151 8.54 -22.06 -2.94
N PRO A 152 9.67 -21.41 -2.59
CA PRO A 152 9.65 -20.20 -1.76
C PRO A 152 8.90 -19.05 -2.44
N ILE A 153 9.04 -18.93 -3.77
CA ILE A 153 8.36 -17.92 -4.59
C ILE A 153 8.31 -18.36 -6.07
N ASP A 154 7.27 -17.94 -6.79
CA ASP A 154 7.02 -18.08 -8.24
C ASP A 154 6.55 -16.72 -8.77
N LEU A 155 7.21 -16.23 -9.83
CA LEU A 155 6.92 -14.95 -10.46
C LEU A 155 6.71 -15.17 -11.96
N ASP A 156 5.48 -14.96 -12.43
CA ASP A 156 5.08 -15.18 -13.82
C ASP A 156 4.57 -13.88 -14.46
N ILE A 157 5.14 -13.49 -15.60
CA ILE A 157 4.61 -12.40 -16.42
C ILE A 157 3.31 -12.87 -17.07
N ILE A 158 2.18 -12.26 -16.72
CA ILE A 158 0.86 -12.62 -17.25
C ILE A 158 0.52 -11.76 -18.46
N PHE A 159 0.56 -10.43 -18.29
CA PHE A 159 0.28 -9.45 -19.33
C PHE A 159 1.40 -8.43 -19.39
N TYR A 160 1.74 -7.95 -20.59
CA TYR A 160 2.79 -6.97 -20.78
C TYR A 160 2.26 -5.83 -21.65
N HIS A 161 1.80 -4.76 -21.01
CA HIS A 161 1.37 -3.51 -21.64
C HIS A 161 0.33 -3.67 -22.77
N GLY A 162 -0.55 -4.67 -22.69
CA GLY A 162 -1.53 -4.97 -23.74
C GLY A 162 -0.93 -5.62 -24.99
N GLU A 163 0.37 -5.93 -24.99
CA GLU A 163 1.11 -6.47 -26.13
C GLU A 163 1.22 -8.01 -26.02
N ALA A 164 1.32 -8.66 -27.19
CA ALA A 164 1.69 -10.06 -27.29
C ALA A 164 3.20 -10.19 -27.54
N PHE A 165 3.82 -11.20 -26.95
CA PHE A 165 5.24 -11.50 -27.12
C PHE A 165 5.44 -13.00 -27.19
N SER A 166 6.25 -13.47 -28.13
CA SER A 166 6.61 -14.88 -28.23
C SER A 166 8.09 -15.02 -28.53
N SER A 167 8.78 -15.83 -27.71
CA SER A 167 10.13 -16.30 -27.96
C SER A 167 10.26 -17.74 -27.48
N SER A 168 11.42 -18.35 -27.72
CA SER A 168 11.72 -19.69 -27.21
C SER A 168 11.66 -19.80 -25.68
N ALA A 169 11.81 -18.68 -24.97
CA ALA A 169 11.87 -18.62 -23.51
C ALA A 169 10.59 -18.05 -22.85
N LEU A 170 9.81 -17.24 -23.57
CA LEU A 170 8.69 -16.49 -23.00
C LEU A 170 7.51 -16.39 -23.97
N GLN A 171 6.30 -16.56 -23.44
CA GLN A 171 5.06 -16.29 -24.15
C GLN A 171 4.18 -15.36 -23.29
N VAL A 172 3.76 -14.24 -23.87
CA VAL A 172 2.86 -13.26 -23.28
C VAL A 172 1.70 -12.99 -24.27
N PRO A 173 0.42 -13.00 -23.83
CA PRO A 173 -0.04 -13.37 -22.50
C PRO A 173 0.38 -14.77 -22.08
N HIS A 174 0.56 -15.00 -20.78
CA HIS A 174 0.96 -16.31 -20.28
C HIS A 174 -0.07 -17.38 -20.72
N PRO A 175 0.33 -18.45 -21.43
CA PRO A 175 -0.61 -19.29 -22.20
C PRO A 175 -1.74 -19.92 -21.38
N ARG A 176 -1.54 -20.09 -20.06
CA ARG A 176 -2.47 -20.75 -19.15
C ARG A 176 -3.11 -19.81 -18.13
N TRP A 177 -3.09 -18.49 -18.35
CA TRP A 177 -3.65 -17.52 -17.40
C TRP A 177 -5.16 -17.74 -17.15
N HIS A 178 -5.89 -18.18 -18.19
CA HIS A 178 -7.35 -18.36 -18.17
C HIS A 178 -7.83 -19.70 -17.59
N GLU A 179 -6.91 -20.63 -17.31
CA GLU A 179 -7.21 -21.98 -16.79
C GLU A 179 -7.14 -22.08 -15.26
N ARG A 180 -6.74 -21.00 -14.57
CA ARG A 180 -6.29 -21.06 -13.17
C ARG A 180 -7.06 -20.07 -12.32
N SER A 181 -7.92 -20.55 -11.42
CA SER A 181 -8.68 -19.68 -10.51
C SER A 181 -7.78 -18.78 -9.65
N PHE A 182 -6.66 -19.33 -9.16
CA PHE A 182 -5.63 -18.62 -8.39
C PHE A 182 -4.82 -17.58 -9.19
N VAL A 183 -5.01 -17.50 -10.51
CA VAL A 183 -4.50 -16.41 -11.35
C VAL A 183 -5.64 -15.44 -11.70
N LEU A 184 -6.81 -15.96 -12.07
CA LEU A 184 -7.98 -15.16 -12.45
C LEU A 184 -8.48 -14.23 -11.35
N ALA A 185 -8.62 -14.71 -10.10
CA ALA A 185 -9.14 -13.88 -9.01
C ALA A 185 -8.22 -12.69 -8.69
N PRO A 186 -6.89 -12.87 -8.54
CA PRO A 186 -5.99 -11.73 -8.41
C PRO A 186 -5.96 -10.77 -9.59
N LEU A 187 -6.12 -11.25 -10.83
CA LEU A 187 -6.19 -10.37 -12.00
C LEU A 187 -7.45 -9.48 -11.98
N ALA A 188 -8.60 -10.07 -11.65
CA ALA A 188 -9.86 -9.36 -11.48
C ALA A 188 -9.77 -8.24 -10.41
N ASP A 189 -8.89 -8.41 -9.42
CA ASP A 189 -8.64 -7.41 -8.40
C ASP A 189 -7.91 -6.16 -8.88
N LEU A 190 -7.14 -6.25 -9.97
CA LEU A 190 -6.36 -5.12 -10.47
C LEU A 190 -7.20 -4.06 -11.19
N LEU A 191 -8.44 -4.40 -11.59
CA LEU A 191 -9.42 -3.45 -12.11
C LEU A 191 -9.97 -2.53 -11.02
N SER A 192 -9.99 -1.23 -11.28
CA SER A 192 -10.73 -0.26 -10.47
C SER A 192 -12.24 -0.32 -10.73
N HIS A 193 -13.05 0.26 -9.85
CA HIS A 193 -14.49 0.40 -10.09
C HIS A 193 -14.80 1.21 -11.38
N ASP A 194 -14.05 2.27 -11.65
CA ASP A 194 -14.21 3.08 -12.87
C ASP A 194 -13.88 2.28 -14.14
N GLU A 195 -12.90 1.36 -14.05
CA GLU A 195 -12.54 0.49 -15.17
C GLU A 195 -13.61 -0.57 -15.46
N LEU A 196 -14.46 -0.91 -14.48
CA LEU A 196 -15.58 -1.85 -14.58
C LEU A 196 -16.87 -1.23 -15.17
N ASP A 197 -17.04 0.09 -15.11
CA ASP A 197 -18.25 0.74 -15.63
C ASP A 197 -18.19 0.87 -17.17
N THR A 198 -18.87 -0.04 -17.86
CA THR A 198 -19.03 0.00 -19.32
C THR A 198 -20.09 1.02 -19.77
N SER A 199 -20.91 1.56 -18.87
CA SER A 199 -22.03 2.47 -19.20
C SER A 199 -21.60 3.91 -19.47
N ALA A 200 -20.39 4.28 -19.05
CA ALA A 200 -19.70 5.49 -19.51
C ALA A 200 -19.39 5.47 -21.02
N PHE A 201 -19.54 4.31 -21.67
CA PHE A 201 -19.34 4.10 -23.09
C PHE A 201 -20.66 3.87 -23.86
N SER A 202 -21.73 4.60 -23.51
CA SER A 202 -22.79 4.84 -24.49
C SER A 202 -22.26 5.82 -25.52
N MET A 203 -22.33 5.47 -26.81
CA MET A 203 -22.17 6.38 -27.95
C MET A 203 -22.91 7.71 -27.69
N ARG A 204 -22.24 8.71 -27.12
CA ARG A 204 -22.57 10.11 -27.32
C ARG A 204 -21.69 10.56 -28.46
N GLY A 205 -22.28 10.54 -29.65
CA GLY A 205 -21.73 11.24 -30.78
C GLY A 205 -21.31 12.66 -30.39
N ALA A 206 -20.26 13.11 -31.06
CA ALA A 206 -19.85 14.49 -31.22
C ALA A 206 -20.98 15.49 -30.89
N THR A 207 -20.96 16.04 -29.67
CA THR A 207 -21.32 17.44 -29.41
C THR A 207 -20.62 17.88 -28.14
N ALA A 208 -19.80 18.92 -28.29
CA ALA A 208 -19.14 19.61 -27.21
C ALA A 208 -20.14 20.08 -26.13
N ARG A 209 -19.86 19.73 -24.87
CA ARG A 209 -19.83 20.67 -23.72
C ARG A 209 -19.39 19.96 -22.43
N SER A 210 -18.14 20.24 -22.06
CA SER A 210 -17.68 20.61 -20.72
C SER A 210 -18.04 19.72 -19.53
N ALA A 211 -17.18 18.73 -19.28
CA ALA A 211 -16.61 18.47 -17.96
C ALA A 211 -15.18 17.94 -18.11
N THR A 212 -14.35 18.71 -18.81
CA THR A 212 -12.90 18.56 -18.77
C THR A 212 -12.38 19.24 -17.50
N GLN A 213 -11.84 18.48 -16.56
CA GLN A 213 -10.56 18.89 -15.99
C GLN A 213 -9.49 18.13 -16.77
N PRO A 214 -8.89 18.76 -17.79
CA PRO A 214 -7.69 18.22 -18.41
C PRO A 214 -6.55 18.38 -17.42
N PHE A 215 -5.69 17.37 -17.29
CA PHE A 215 -4.28 17.65 -17.05
C PHE A 215 -3.87 18.68 -18.12
N SER A 216 -3.66 19.92 -17.70
CA SER A 216 -3.16 20.95 -18.60
C SER A 216 -1.82 20.46 -19.12
N TYR A 217 -1.72 20.31 -20.45
CA TYR A 217 -0.44 20.40 -21.10
C TYR A 217 0.11 21.77 -20.72
N VAL A 218 1.06 21.76 -19.79
CA VAL A 218 1.81 22.95 -19.43
C VAL A 218 2.60 23.31 -20.69
N ASN A 219 2.20 24.38 -21.37
CA ASN A 219 2.96 24.97 -22.48
C ASN A 219 4.41 25.12 -22.01
N LYS A 220 5.41 24.88 -22.87
CA LYS A 220 6.82 25.11 -22.56
C LYS A 220 7.07 26.45 -21.84
N GLN A 221 6.34 27.52 -22.18
CA GLN A 221 6.41 28.80 -21.45
C GLN A 221 5.86 28.77 -20.01
N ASP A 222 4.81 27.98 -19.74
CA ASP A 222 4.28 27.77 -18.40
C ASP A 222 5.14 26.76 -17.62
N LEU A 223 5.80 25.82 -18.31
CA LEU A 223 6.73 24.85 -17.72
C LEU A 223 8.03 25.57 -17.38
N ASP A 224 8.50 26.47 -18.22
CA ASP A 224 9.63 27.35 -17.97
C ASP A 224 9.33 28.34 -16.83
N LYS A 225 8.09 28.85 -16.72
CA LYS A 225 7.64 29.67 -15.57
C LYS A 225 7.48 28.87 -14.29
N GLN A 226 6.95 27.64 -14.36
CA GLN A 226 6.81 26.75 -13.21
C GLN A 226 8.16 26.21 -12.76
N CYS A 227 9.07 25.90 -13.69
CA CYS A 227 10.45 25.55 -13.39
C CYS A 227 11.22 26.75 -12.88
N ALA A 228 11.01 27.97 -13.39
CA ALA A 228 11.57 29.19 -12.82
C ALA A 228 11.02 29.47 -11.42
N ALA A 229 9.72 29.27 -11.18
CA ALA A 229 9.11 29.41 -9.86
C ALA A 229 9.56 28.32 -8.87
N LEU A 230 9.71 27.07 -9.32
CA LEU A 230 10.31 25.98 -8.52
C LEU A 230 11.80 26.25 -8.28
N PHE A 231 12.51 26.81 -9.26
CA PHE A 231 13.92 27.18 -9.13
C PHE A 231 14.07 28.36 -8.18
N ASP A 232 13.18 29.35 -8.20
CA ASP A 232 13.12 30.45 -7.25
C ASP A 232 12.70 29.96 -5.86
N GLU A 233 11.72 29.05 -5.73
CA GLU A 233 11.35 28.44 -4.45
C GLU A 233 12.45 27.54 -3.89
N LEU A 234 13.13 26.78 -4.74
CA LEU A 234 14.32 26.01 -4.36
C LEU A 234 15.44 26.97 -3.99
N GLN A 235 15.70 28.01 -4.77
CA GLN A 235 16.72 29.01 -4.48
C GLN A 235 16.40 29.82 -3.23
N ASP A 236 15.13 30.03 -2.89
CA ASP A 236 14.67 30.73 -1.69
C ASP A 236 14.66 29.79 -0.47
N SER A 237 14.30 28.51 -0.65
CA SER A 237 14.48 27.44 0.34
C SER A 237 15.97 27.22 0.63
N TYR A 238 16.82 27.18 -0.40
CA TYR A 238 18.27 27.10 -0.32
C TYR A 238 18.89 28.39 0.20
N SER A 239 18.36 29.57 -0.09
CA SER A 239 18.82 30.84 0.49
C SER A 239 18.43 30.93 1.96
N ARG A 240 17.28 30.38 2.37
CA ARG A 240 16.89 30.21 3.78
C ARG A 240 17.74 29.16 4.49
N GLN A 241 18.09 28.06 3.82
CA GLN A 241 18.96 27.02 4.35
C GLN A 241 20.43 27.46 4.39
N ALA A 242 20.88 28.24 3.40
CA ALA A 242 22.20 28.87 3.31
C ALA A 242 22.30 30.08 4.24
N ALA A 243 21.22 30.80 4.54
CA ALA A 243 21.14 31.81 5.60
C ALA A 243 21.14 31.15 6.99
N ARG A 244 20.50 30.00 7.14
CA ARG A 244 20.57 29.15 8.35
C ARG A 244 21.96 28.55 8.54
N LEU A 245 22.64 28.15 7.45
CA LEU A 245 24.02 27.66 7.45
C LEU A 245 25.05 28.79 7.54
N LYS A 246 24.77 30.00 7.02
CA LYS A 246 25.54 31.23 7.29
C LYS A 246 25.35 31.65 8.74
N GLY A 247 24.15 31.53 9.29
CA GLY A 247 23.87 31.75 10.71
C GLY A 247 24.60 30.75 11.59
N GLN A 248 24.71 29.48 11.16
CA GLN A 248 25.51 28.46 11.83
C GLN A 248 27.02 28.64 11.60
N SER A 249 27.46 29.13 10.43
CA SER A 249 28.86 29.45 10.12
C SER A 249 29.31 30.71 10.84
N GLN A 250 28.45 31.72 10.97
CA GLN A 250 28.67 32.92 11.77
C GLN A 250 28.65 32.55 13.25
N PHE A 251 27.71 31.72 13.71
CA PHE A 251 27.72 31.16 15.06
C PHE A 251 29.00 30.35 15.36
N LEU A 252 29.51 29.58 14.40
CA LEU A 252 30.76 28.83 14.53
C LEU A 252 32.01 29.73 14.41
N GLN A 253 31.95 30.82 13.64
CA GLN A 253 32.99 31.84 13.57
C GLN A 253 32.99 32.72 14.83
N ASP A 254 31.84 33.08 15.36
CA ASP A 254 31.65 33.80 16.63
C ASP A 254 32.05 32.92 17.80
N LEU A 255 31.74 31.61 17.77
CA LEU A 255 32.27 30.62 18.72
C LEU A 255 33.79 30.53 18.61
N ARG A 256 34.34 30.52 17.40
CA ARG A 256 35.79 30.49 17.17
C ARG A 256 36.46 31.79 17.63
N GLU A 257 35.88 32.95 17.40
CA GLU A 257 36.41 34.24 17.86
C GLU A 257 36.26 34.41 19.37
N GLN A 258 35.14 33.97 19.97
CA GLN A 258 34.99 33.88 21.43
C GLN A 258 36.03 32.93 22.04
N PHE A 259 36.35 31.83 21.37
CA PHE A 259 37.42 30.91 21.81
C PHE A 259 38.82 31.52 21.67
N LEU A 260 39.07 32.28 20.60
CA LEU A 260 40.35 32.97 20.37
C LEU A 260 40.54 34.16 21.32
N GLN A 261 39.45 34.83 21.74
CA GLN A 261 39.47 35.88 22.77
C GLN A 261 39.62 35.33 24.20
N GLN A 262 39.33 34.04 24.42
CA GLN A 262 39.54 33.35 25.70
C GLN A 262 40.90 32.65 25.82
N GLN A 263 41.84 32.92 24.93
CA GLN A 263 43.22 32.51 25.17
C GLN A 263 43.76 33.21 26.43
N PRO A 264 44.17 32.45 27.46
CA PRO A 264 44.83 33.04 28.61
C PRO A 264 46.14 33.67 28.13
N THR A 265 46.34 34.97 28.42
CA THR A 265 47.69 35.51 28.48
C THR A 265 48.50 34.64 29.44
N GLU A 266 49.66 34.16 28.98
CA GLU A 266 50.56 33.31 29.73
C GLU A 266 50.74 33.82 31.17
N GLY A 267 50.30 33.01 32.14
CA GLY A 267 50.51 33.34 33.55
C GLY A 267 49.46 32.77 34.50
N SER A 268 49.45 31.44 34.67
CA SER A 268 49.20 30.70 35.91
C SER A 268 48.43 29.41 35.64
N ILE A 269 49.14 28.29 35.74
CA ILE A 269 48.57 26.95 35.77
C ILE A 269 48.23 26.63 37.22
N SER A 270 46.97 26.32 37.52
CA SER A 270 46.63 25.50 38.69
C SER A 270 45.53 24.49 38.35
N SER A 271 45.95 23.23 38.31
CA SER A 271 45.25 21.98 38.64
C SER A 271 43.71 22.00 38.74
N ASN A 272 43.04 21.37 37.76
CA ASN A 272 42.28 20.12 37.94
C ASN A 272 41.37 19.85 36.73
N GLY A 273 41.37 18.60 36.25
CA GLY A 273 40.26 18.02 35.47
C GLY A 273 40.52 17.85 33.97
N ASN A 274 40.74 16.59 33.55
CA ASN A 274 40.59 16.01 32.21
C ASN A 274 40.77 16.94 31.00
N ALA A 275 42.02 17.13 30.57
CA ALA A 275 42.33 17.66 29.25
C ALA A 275 42.18 16.55 28.19
N GLU A 276 41.20 16.67 27.30
CA GLU A 276 41.26 16.01 25.99
C GLU A 276 42.57 16.45 25.31
N SER A 277 43.37 15.48 24.87
CA SER A 277 44.67 15.76 24.24
C SER A 277 44.48 16.57 22.95
N SER A 278 45.41 17.48 22.64
CA SER A 278 45.32 18.34 21.43
C SER A 278 45.24 17.53 20.12
N ASP A 279 45.66 16.27 20.13
CA ASP A 279 45.55 15.34 19.01
C ASP A 279 44.10 14.91 18.71
N GLU A 280 43.24 14.88 19.73
CA GLU A 280 41.83 14.49 19.60
C GLU A 280 41.00 15.64 19.02
N LEU A 281 41.35 16.88 19.37
CA LEU A 281 40.80 18.10 18.79
C LEU A 281 41.25 18.33 17.33
N ALA A 282 42.51 18.05 17.00
CA ALA A 282 43.01 18.11 15.62
C ALA A 282 42.30 17.10 14.70
N LYS A 283 41.99 15.90 15.21
CA LYS A 283 41.19 14.88 14.49
C LYS A 283 39.75 15.34 14.22
N ARG A 284 39.10 16.03 15.17
CA ARG A 284 37.75 16.60 15.00
C ARG A 284 37.71 17.72 13.97
N SER A 285 38.71 18.61 13.96
CA SER A 285 38.81 19.67 12.95
C SER A 285 39.05 19.12 11.53
N SER A 286 39.85 18.06 11.40
CA SER A 286 40.08 17.38 10.12
C SER A 286 38.81 16.66 9.60
N GLN A 287 38.02 16.05 10.50
CA GLN A 287 36.70 15.49 10.16
C GLN A 287 35.71 16.56 9.69
N LEU A 288 35.67 17.73 10.31
CA LEU A 288 34.77 18.83 9.90
C LEU A 288 35.15 19.42 8.53
N LEU A 289 36.45 19.51 8.20
CA LEU A 289 36.92 19.99 6.90
C LEU A 289 36.64 19.00 5.77
N SER A 290 36.65 17.68 6.03
CA SER A 290 36.26 16.67 5.05
C SER A 290 34.79 16.77 4.62
N HIS A 291 33.94 17.38 5.44
CA HIS A 291 32.51 17.58 5.17
C HIS A 291 32.22 18.88 4.39
N ALA A 292 33.20 19.80 4.25
CA ALA A 292 33.04 21.09 3.57
C ALA A 292 33.46 21.08 2.08
N ALA A 293 34.18 20.05 1.63
CA ALA A 293 34.64 19.90 0.24
C ALA A 293 33.53 19.93 -0.84
N PRO A 294 32.30 19.40 -0.60
CA PRO A 294 31.22 19.47 -1.58
C PRO A 294 30.70 20.90 -1.82
N ALA A 295 30.78 21.77 -0.81
CA ALA A 295 30.26 23.13 -0.89
C ALA A 295 31.15 24.06 -1.74
N ILE A 296 32.47 23.84 -1.70
CA ILE A 296 33.45 24.61 -2.49
C ILE A 296 33.35 24.24 -3.97
N LEU A 297 33.16 22.95 -4.28
CA LEU A 297 32.97 22.47 -5.65
C LEU A 297 31.68 23.02 -6.28
N LEU A 298 30.62 23.13 -5.50
CA LEU A 298 29.33 23.67 -5.93
C LEU A 298 29.40 25.19 -6.23
N GLN A 299 30.18 25.93 -5.44
CA GLN A 299 30.37 27.37 -5.63
C GLN A 299 31.16 27.70 -6.92
N GLN A 300 32.05 26.81 -7.35
CA GLN A 300 32.80 26.92 -8.60
C GLN A 300 31.96 26.54 -9.84
N VAL A 301 31.01 25.62 -9.71
CA VAL A 301 30.08 25.26 -10.79
C VAL A 301 29.08 26.39 -11.07
N LEU A 302 28.58 27.06 -10.02
CA LEU A 302 27.59 28.13 -10.14
C LEU A 302 28.16 29.42 -10.75
N SER A 303 29.47 29.64 -10.68
CA SER A 303 30.14 30.82 -11.25
C SER A 303 30.43 30.69 -12.75
N ALA A 304 30.27 29.49 -13.33
CA ALA A 304 30.51 29.22 -14.76
C ALA A 304 29.25 29.32 -15.64
N MET A 305 28.09 29.65 -15.06
CA MET A 305 26.80 29.67 -15.76
C MET A 305 26.25 31.10 -15.82
N ASP A 306 26.61 31.85 -16.87
CA ASP A 306 26.03 33.18 -17.17
C ASP A 306 25.36 33.22 -18.57
N LYS A 307 24.42 34.16 -18.75
CA LYS A 307 23.13 34.01 -19.45
C LYS A 307 23.01 34.38 -20.94
N ASP A 308 24.04 34.81 -21.65
CA ASP A 308 23.79 35.70 -22.81
C ASP A 308 23.68 35.10 -24.23
N ASP A 309 23.78 33.79 -24.47
CA ASP A 309 24.08 33.32 -25.84
C ASP A 309 22.95 32.61 -26.63
N MET A 310 21.67 32.71 -26.24
CA MET A 310 20.60 31.88 -26.85
C MET A 310 19.39 32.68 -27.37
N SER A 311 19.62 33.76 -28.11
CA SER A 311 18.57 34.51 -28.79
C SER A 311 18.84 34.73 -30.28
N GLN A 312 18.92 33.65 -31.07
CA GLN A 312 18.71 33.76 -32.52
C GLN A 312 18.44 32.39 -33.17
N GLN A 313 17.49 32.40 -34.11
CA GLN A 313 17.08 31.34 -35.07
C GLN A 313 15.86 30.48 -34.68
N ALA A 314 14.67 30.96 -35.05
CA ALA A 314 13.50 30.13 -35.35
C ALA A 314 12.61 30.79 -36.43
N GLY A 315 12.39 30.07 -37.52
CA GLY A 315 11.40 30.26 -38.60
C GLY A 315 11.53 29.01 -39.48
N THR A 316 10.50 28.33 -40.00
CA THR A 316 9.16 28.72 -40.48
C THR A 316 8.24 27.48 -40.63
N ALA A 317 6.91 27.69 -40.52
CA ALA A 317 5.72 27.09 -41.22
C ALA A 317 5.84 25.82 -42.10
N ALA A 318 4.82 24.97 -42.39
CA ALA A 318 3.39 24.82 -42.06
C ALA A 318 2.82 23.49 -42.67
N GLU A 319 1.53 23.23 -42.40
CA GLU A 319 0.50 22.51 -43.20
C GLU A 319 0.00 21.11 -42.77
N SER A 320 -1.34 21.03 -42.64
CA SER A 320 -2.24 19.85 -42.51
C SER A 320 -2.81 19.50 -43.90
N PRO A 321 -3.44 18.33 -44.20
CA PRO A 321 -4.78 18.01 -43.64
C PRO A 321 -5.20 16.52 -43.62
N ALA A 322 -6.37 16.29 -43.01
CA ALA A 322 -7.16 15.07 -42.97
C ALA A 322 -7.62 14.53 -44.34
N ALA A 323 -7.57 13.21 -44.51
CA ALA A 323 -8.50 12.39 -45.31
C ALA A 323 -8.22 10.90 -45.05
N VAL A 324 -9.23 10.06 -45.30
CA VAL A 324 -9.21 8.57 -45.33
C VAL A 324 -9.58 7.88 -44.01
N PHE A 325 -10.89 7.88 -43.72
CA PHE A 325 -11.57 6.80 -43.00
C PHE A 325 -12.46 6.09 -44.03
N GLU A 326 -12.15 4.84 -44.38
CA GLU A 326 -13.10 3.77 -44.75
C GLU A 326 -12.31 2.49 -45.06
N GLU A 327 -12.87 1.35 -44.66
CA GLU A 327 -12.44 -0.05 -44.89
C GLU A 327 -11.48 -0.69 -43.86
N MET A 328 -12.07 -1.40 -42.88
CA MET A 328 -11.44 -2.50 -42.15
C MET A 328 -12.40 -3.69 -42.14
N SER A 329 -11.92 -4.86 -42.57
CA SER A 329 -12.55 -6.15 -42.26
C SER A 329 -11.52 -7.29 -42.29
N GLU A 330 -11.35 -7.90 -41.10
CA GLU A 330 -10.83 -9.25 -40.76
C GLU A 330 -9.34 -9.46 -40.35
N PRO A 331 -9.05 -10.45 -39.45
CA PRO A 331 -7.95 -10.36 -38.47
C PRO A 331 -6.72 -11.23 -38.79
N GLY A 332 -5.52 -10.69 -38.53
CA GLY A 332 -4.24 -11.40 -38.67
C GLY A 332 -3.17 -10.95 -37.65
N THR A 333 -2.39 -11.90 -37.15
CA THR A 333 -1.32 -11.84 -36.14
C THR A 333 -0.23 -10.77 -36.41
N ILE A 334 0.40 -10.19 -35.37
CA ILE A 334 1.31 -9.03 -35.49
C ILE A 334 2.77 -9.40 -35.12
N GLU A 335 3.74 -9.03 -35.96
CA GLU A 335 5.19 -9.01 -35.66
C GLU A 335 5.77 -7.61 -35.90
N MET A 336 6.71 -7.15 -35.07
CA MET A 336 7.12 -5.74 -34.99
C MET A 336 8.63 -5.51 -34.92
N CYS A 337 9.16 -4.68 -35.84
CA CYS A 337 10.51 -4.13 -35.84
C CYS A 337 10.51 -2.64 -35.43
N GLY A 338 11.51 -2.18 -34.66
CA GLY A 338 11.70 -0.75 -34.28
C GLY A 338 12.59 0.04 -35.25
N PRO A 339 13.11 1.23 -34.88
CA PRO A 339 12.45 2.40 -34.30
C PRO A 339 12.64 3.67 -35.19
N GLY A 340 11.62 4.53 -35.26
CA GLY A 340 11.67 5.86 -35.88
C GLY A 340 10.92 6.87 -35.03
N ALA A 341 11.54 8.03 -34.79
CA ALA A 341 11.22 8.95 -33.71
C ALA A 341 10.06 9.93 -33.98
N ALA A 342 9.61 10.52 -32.86
CA ALA A 342 8.80 11.74 -32.68
C ALA A 342 7.27 11.56 -32.75
N GLU A 343 6.61 12.05 -31.68
CA GLU A 343 5.16 12.22 -31.49
C GLU A 343 4.33 10.94 -31.25
N GLY A 344 4.22 10.52 -29.97
CA GLY A 344 3.02 9.92 -29.37
C GLY A 344 2.41 8.62 -29.96
N LEU A 345 2.92 8.13 -31.09
CA LEU A 345 2.35 7.08 -31.91
C LEU A 345 3.36 5.94 -32.03
N CYS A 346 2.92 4.71 -31.76
CA CYS A 346 3.69 3.52 -32.11
C CYS A 346 3.23 3.02 -33.47
N THR A 347 4.14 2.87 -34.42
CA THR A 347 3.85 2.18 -35.68
C THR A 347 3.74 0.69 -35.40
N VAL A 348 2.66 0.04 -35.82
CA VAL A 348 2.40 -1.41 -35.77
C VAL A 348 2.24 -1.93 -37.18
N VAL A 349 2.90 -3.03 -37.52
CA VAL A 349 2.81 -3.61 -38.86
C VAL A 349 1.95 -4.87 -38.82
N ASN A 350 0.90 -4.93 -39.65
CA ASN A 350 0.06 -6.13 -39.75
C ASN A 350 0.80 -7.24 -40.54
N THR A 351 0.23 -8.46 -40.59
CA THR A 351 0.78 -9.58 -41.38
C THR A 351 0.93 -9.32 -42.88
N GLU A 352 0.28 -8.29 -43.41
CA GLU A 352 0.32 -7.90 -44.83
C GLU A 352 1.40 -6.83 -45.13
N GLY A 353 2.07 -6.31 -44.09
CA GLY A 353 3.11 -5.30 -44.22
C GLY A 353 2.62 -3.86 -44.06
N ASP A 354 1.34 -3.63 -43.74
CA ASP A 354 0.77 -2.30 -43.59
C ASP A 354 1.12 -1.71 -42.23
N GLN A 355 1.57 -0.45 -42.25
CA GLN A 355 1.99 0.31 -41.07
C GLN A 355 0.81 1.11 -40.51
N HIS A 356 0.34 0.77 -39.32
CA HIS A 356 -0.68 1.50 -38.57
C HIS A 356 -0.06 2.30 -37.42
N GLN A 357 -0.52 3.50 -37.15
CA GLN A 357 -0.05 4.31 -36.01
C GLN A 357 -1.09 4.24 -34.88
N LEU A 358 -0.71 3.71 -33.71
CA LEU A 358 -1.57 3.63 -32.52
C LEU A 358 -1.21 4.71 -31.48
N ASP A 359 -2.22 5.37 -30.90
CA ASP A 359 -2.07 6.35 -29.82
C ASP A 359 -1.83 5.63 -28.47
N ARG A 360 -1.09 6.27 -27.56
CA ARG A 360 -0.81 5.81 -26.20
C ARG A 360 -2.08 5.48 -25.38
N ARG A 361 -3.23 6.05 -25.74
CA ARG A 361 -4.55 5.70 -25.16
C ARG A 361 -5.02 4.30 -25.55
N GLU A 362 -4.75 3.86 -26.78
CA GLU A 362 -5.16 2.55 -27.29
C GLU A 362 -4.34 1.42 -26.63
N ILE A 363 -3.10 1.70 -26.23
CA ILE A 363 -2.23 0.71 -25.57
C ILE A 363 -2.63 0.50 -24.09
N HIS A 364 -2.99 1.57 -23.37
CA HIS A 364 -3.59 1.43 -22.03
C HIS A 364 -4.93 0.69 -22.08
N GLU A 365 -5.70 0.87 -23.15
CA GLU A 365 -6.93 0.12 -23.39
C GLU A 365 -6.65 -1.37 -23.61
N GLY A 366 -5.57 -1.74 -24.30
CA GLY A 366 -5.17 -3.14 -24.49
C GLY A 366 -4.99 -3.92 -23.18
N LEU A 367 -4.25 -3.36 -22.22
CA LEU A 367 -4.07 -3.99 -20.90
C LEU A 367 -5.39 -4.04 -20.12
N ARG A 368 -6.20 -2.97 -20.19
CA ARG A 368 -7.51 -2.92 -19.55
C ARG A 368 -8.45 -4.01 -20.10
N LEU A 369 -8.49 -4.21 -21.42
CA LEU A 369 -9.28 -5.26 -22.06
C LEU A 369 -8.83 -6.66 -21.62
N GLN A 370 -7.53 -6.89 -21.48
CA GLN A 370 -7.00 -8.16 -20.95
C GLN A 370 -7.44 -8.41 -19.50
N LEU A 371 -7.44 -7.37 -18.65
CA LEU A 371 -7.94 -7.47 -17.28
C LEU A 371 -9.46 -7.66 -17.22
N LEU A 372 -10.24 -7.02 -18.10
CA LEU A 372 -11.68 -7.24 -18.23
C LEU A 372 -12.00 -8.66 -18.68
N ALA A 373 -11.22 -9.23 -19.61
CA ALA A 373 -11.32 -10.63 -19.98
C ALA A 373 -11.04 -11.53 -18.77
N ALA A 374 -9.99 -11.25 -17.98
CA ALA A 374 -9.73 -12.00 -16.75
C ALA A 374 -10.89 -11.93 -15.74
N LYS A 375 -11.51 -10.77 -15.57
CA LYS A 375 -12.70 -10.60 -14.73
C LYS A 375 -13.89 -11.43 -15.24
N GLN A 376 -14.14 -11.42 -16.54
CA GLN A 376 -15.22 -12.22 -17.13
C GLN A 376 -14.99 -13.72 -16.94
N HIS A 377 -13.76 -14.20 -17.15
CA HIS A 377 -13.38 -15.59 -16.89
C HIS A 377 -13.54 -15.96 -15.41
N TRP A 378 -13.19 -15.06 -14.50
CA TRP A 378 -13.42 -15.23 -13.07
C TRP A 378 -14.91 -15.34 -12.73
N ASP A 379 -15.77 -14.51 -13.31
CA ASP A 379 -17.22 -14.57 -13.06
C ASP A 379 -17.84 -15.89 -13.54
N ILE A 380 -17.40 -16.37 -14.71
CA ILE A 380 -17.80 -17.69 -15.23
C ILE A 380 -17.35 -18.80 -14.28
N TRP A 381 -16.13 -18.69 -13.75
CA TRP A 381 -15.60 -19.65 -12.78
C TRP A 381 -16.45 -19.69 -11.50
N GLN A 382 -16.77 -18.53 -10.92
CA GLN A 382 -17.59 -18.45 -9.71
C GLN A 382 -18.99 -19.06 -9.93
N ALA A 383 -19.59 -18.81 -11.10
CA ALA A 383 -20.87 -19.39 -11.47
C ALA A 383 -20.82 -20.93 -11.57
N ARG A 384 -19.75 -21.48 -12.16
CA ARG A 384 -19.53 -22.94 -12.26
C ARG A 384 -19.31 -23.58 -10.90
N ALA A 385 -18.46 -22.97 -10.05
CA ALA A 385 -18.21 -23.44 -8.70
C ALA A 385 -19.51 -23.48 -7.87
N SER A 386 -20.35 -22.44 -7.98
CA SER A 386 -21.67 -22.40 -7.33
C SER A 386 -22.63 -23.47 -7.84
N ALA A 387 -22.48 -23.92 -9.10
CA ALA A 387 -23.24 -25.02 -9.69
C ALA A 387 -22.63 -26.41 -9.43
N GLY A 388 -21.53 -26.50 -8.66
CA GLY A 388 -20.84 -27.77 -8.37
C GLY A 388 -20.05 -28.35 -9.55
N VAL A 389 -19.74 -27.54 -10.58
CA VAL A 389 -18.95 -27.97 -11.74
C VAL A 389 -17.47 -27.68 -11.48
N GLN A 390 -16.65 -28.72 -11.38
CA GLN A 390 -15.20 -28.61 -11.21
C GLN A 390 -14.45 -28.97 -12.51
N SER A 391 -13.39 -28.21 -12.81
CA SER A 391 -12.46 -28.43 -13.91
C SER A 391 -11.01 -28.60 -13.41
N GLN A 392 -10.12 -29.05 -14.29
CA GLN A 392 -8.73 -29.31 -13.94
C GLN A 392 -7.96 -28.01 -13.67
N GLY A 393 -7.54 -27.79 -12.42
CA GLY A 393 -6.89 -26.55 -11.98
C GLY A 393 -7.76 -25.68 -11.06
N ASP A 394 -9.04 -26.06 -10.90
CA ASP A 394 -9.94 -25.44 -9.93
C ASP A 394 -9.55 -25.89 -8.53
N VAL A 395 -9.24 -24.91 -7.70
CA VAL A 395 -8.94 -25.08 -6.29
C VAL A 395 -9.85 -24.18 -5.48
N ASP A 396 -10.21 -24.63 -4.29
CA ASP A 396 -10.86 -23.76 -3.33
C ASP A 396 -9.92 -22.57 -3.05
N ILE A 397 -10.48 -21.37 -3.16
CA ILE A 397 -9.74 -20.12 -3.14
C ILE A 397 -10.39 -19.17 -2.15
N GLN A 398 -9.60 -18.70 -1.21
CA GLN A 398 -10.07 -17.85 -0.13
C GLN A 398 -9.26 -16.56 -0.13
N CYS A 399 -9.93 -15.42 -0.10
CA CYS A 399 -9.28 -14.16 0.16
C CYS A 399 -8.84 -14.12 1.62
N VAL A 400 -7.57 -13.76 1.87
CA VAL A 400 -6.96 -13.84 3.19
C VAL A 400 -6.21 -12.58 3.59
N LEU A 401 -6.14 -12.32 4.90
CA LEU A 401 -5.17 -11.40 5.49
C LEU A 401 -4.08 -12.22 6.20
N PRO A 402 -2.78 -12.00 5.93
CA PRO A 402 -1.68 -12.64 6.64
C PRO A 402 -1.72 -12.35 8.15
N LEU A 403 -1.47 -13.38 8.96
CA LEU A 403 -1.33 -13.28 10.42
C LEU A 403 0.08 -13.75 10.82
N GLY A 404 1.09 -13.02 10.33
CA GLY A 404 2.47 -13.50 10.29
C GLY A 404 2.70 -14.52 9.16
N ASP A 405 3.78 -15.29 9.25
CA ASP A 405 4.17 -16.25 8.20
C ASP A 405 3.47 -17.60 8.28
N GLU A 406 3.02 -17.99 9.47
CA GLU A 406 2.51 -19.35 9.74
C GLU A 406 1.03 -19.49 9.44
N SER A 407 0.28 -18.39 9.39
CA SER A 407 -1.18 -18.44 9.25
C SER A 407 -1.75 -17.25 8.49
N ALA A 408 -2.93 -17.44 7.93
CA ALA A 408 -3.70 -16.41 7.27
C ALA A 408 -5.16 -16.50 7.72
N TRP A 409 -5.86 -15.37 7.73
CA TRP A 409 -7.27 -15.29 8.08
C TRP A 409 -8.10 -15.14 6.82
N ALA A 410 -8.88 -16.18 6.50
CA ALA A 410 -9.94 -16.12 5.51
C ALA A 410 -11.14 -15.33 6.04
N TRP A 411 -11.50 -14.26 5.33
CA TRP A 411 -12.48 -13.27 5.80
C TRP A 411 -13.71 -13.10 4.90
N GLU A 412 -13.63 -13.58 3.66
CA GLU A 412 -14.75 -13.49 2.72
C GLU A 412 -15.82 -14.56 2.98
N GLY A 413 -17.05 -14.29 2.51
CA GLY A 413 -18.16 -15.24 2.49
C GLY A 413 -19.03 -15.24 3.76
N ARG A 414 -18.44 -15.08 4.95
CA ARG A 414 -19.19 -14.98 6.21
C ARG A 414 -18.79 -13.75 6.99
N SER A 415 -19.75 -12.96 7.44
CA SER A 415 -19.45 -11.79 8.27
C SER A 415 -19.01 -12.20 9.68
N HIS A 416 -18.09 -11.43 10.27
CA HIS A 416 -17.40 -11.76 11.52
C HIS A 416 -17.88 -10.91 12.70
N VAL A 417 -17.90 -11.52 13.89
CA VAL A 417 -18.17 -10.82 15.14
C VAL A 417 -16.85 -10.61 15.88
N MET A 418 -16.52 -9.35 16.13
CA MET A 418 -15.42 -8.93 16.98
C MET A 418 -15.97 -8.57 18.36
N GLY A 419 -15.77 -9.47 19.32
CA GLY A 419 -16.23 -9.35 20.70
C GLY A 419 -15.39 -8.34 21.48
N ILE A 420 -16.03 -7.34 22.07
CA ILE A 420 -15.37 -6.28 22.84
C ILE A 420 -14.99 -6.80 24.24
N LEU A 421 -13.69 -6.76 24.56
CA LEU A 421 -13.15 -7.11 25.87
C LEU A 421 -12.42 -5.91 26.49
N ASN A 422 -13.19 -5.06 27.19
CA ASN A 422 -12.63 -3.89 27.89
C ASN A 422 -12.05 -4.29 29.25
N ILE A 423 -10.80 -3.89 29.52
CA ILE A 423 -10.12 -4.13 30.78
C ILE A 423 -10.29 -2.91 31.70
N THR A 424 -11.10 -3.05 32.75
CA THR A 424 -11.41 -1.95 33.67
C THR A 424 -10.50 -1.93 34.90
N PRO A 425 -10.16 -0.73 35.43
CA PRO A 425 -9.29 -0.60 36.61
C PRO A 425 -9.86 -1.21 37.90
N ASP A 426 -11.20 -1.26 38.05
CA ASP A 426 -11.89 -1.78 39.24
C ASP A 426 -11.63 -3.29 39.51
N SER A 427 -10.95 -3.98 38.58
CA SER A 427 -10.56 -5.37 38.74
C SER A 427 -9.15 -5.57 39.32
N PHE A 428 -8.36 -4.50 39.47
CA PHE A 428 -6.98 -4.57 40.01
C PHE A 428 -6.88 -4.22 41.50
N SER A 429 -7.84 -3.47 42.07
CA SER A 429 -7.80 -3.05 43.48
C SER A 429 -8.29 -4.12 44.46
N ASP A 430 -9.20 -5.00 44.04
CA ASP A 430 -9.94 -5.87 44.97
C ASP A 430 -9.50 -7.34 44.95
N GLY A 431 -8.50 -7.71 44.14
CA GLY A 431 -8.09 -9.11 44.00
C GLY A 431 -6.89 -9.41 43.11
N GLY A 432 -5.91 -8.53 42.95
CA GLY A 432 -4.67 -8.83 42.20
C GLY A 432 -4.83 -9.04 40.68
N GLN A 433 -3.71 -8.98 39.94
CA GLN A 433 -3.67 -9.08 38.47
C GLN A 433 -4.17 -10.44 37.91
N TYR A 434 -4.11 -11.49 38.72
CA TYR A 434 -4.55 -12.84 38.34
C TYR A 434 -6.09 -12.95 38.30
N THR A 435 -6.80 -12.27 39.20
CA THR A 435 -8.27 -12.31 39.25
C THR A 435 -8.89 -11.50 38.11
N SER A 436 -8.26 -10.40 37.70
CA SER A 436 -8.72 -9.62 36.53
C SER A 436 -8.50 -10.40 35.23
N SER A 437 -7.36 -11.07 35.08
CA SER A 437 -7.06 -11.90 33.91
C SER A 437 -8.00 -13.10 33.79
N HIS A 438 -8.30 -13.80 34.89
CA HIS A 438 -9.25 -14.91 34.89
C HIS A 438 -10.65 -14.50 34.43
N LYS A 439 -11.18 -13.39 34.98
CA LYS A 439 -12.50 -12.86 34.56
C LYS A 439 -12.51 -12.46 33.09
N ALA A 440 -11.41 -11.88 32.59
CA ALA A 440 -11.29 -11.52 31.18
C ALA A 440 -11.29 -12.77 30.27
N VAL A 441 -10.60 -13.85 30.68
CA VAL A 441 -10.60 -15.14 29.97
C VAL A 441 -11.99 -15.79 29.99
N GLU A 442 -12.70 -15.79 31.14
CA GLU A 442 -14.07 -16.30 31.22
C GLU A 442 -15.02 -15.54 30.28
N GLN A 443 -14.92 -14.20 30.26
CA GLN A 443 -15.70 -13.36 29.37
C GLN A 443 -15.33 -13.61 27.89
N ALA A 444 -14.05 -13.81 27.57
CA ALA A 444 -13.60 -14.14 26.22
C ALA A 444 -14.15 -15.49 25.75
N ARG A 445 -14.05 -16.54 26.58
CA ARG A 445 -14.64 -17.86 26.32
C ARG A 445 -16.14 -17.75 26.06
N ARG A 446 -16.84 -16.94 26.85
CA ARG A 446 -18.26 -16.67 26.65
C ARG A 446 -18.53 -16.01 25.29
N LEU A 447 -17.82 -14.94 24.95
CA LEU A 447 -17.98 -14.25 23.66
C LEU A 447 -17.76 -15.20 22.48
N VAL A 448 -16.74 -16.06 22.56
CA VAL A 448 -16.44 -17.05 21.52
C VAL A 448 -17.52 -18.12 21.44
N ALA A 449 -17.99 -18.65 22.57
CA ALA A 449 -19.11 -19.59 22.61
C ALA A 449 -20.42 -18.99 22.05
N GLU A 450 -20.58 -17.66 22.20
CA GLU A 450 -21.67 -16.87 21.65
C GLU A 450 -21.45 -16.49 20.16
N GLY A 451 -20.37 -16.94 19.52
CA GLY A 451 -20.14 -16.80 18.08
C GLY A 451 -19.15 -15.70 17.67
N ALA A 452 -18.43 -15.08 18.61
CA ALA A 452 -17.31 -14.20 18.29
C ALA A 452 -16.16 -14.99 17.67
N THR A 453 -15.68 -14.55 16.50
CA THR A 453 -14.49 -15.11 15.84
C THR A 453 -13.24 -14.29 16.14
N MET A 454 -13.41 -13.10 16.73
CA MET A 454 -12.33 -12.23 17.16
C MET A 454 -12.64 -11.65 18.54
N LEU A 455 -11.60 -11.36 19.29
CA LEU A 455 -11.65 -10.67 20.58
C LEU A 455 -10.84 -9.39 20.48
N ASP A 456 -11.42 -8.27 20.87
CA ASP A 456 -10.76 -6.96 20.82
C ASP A 456 -10.51 -6.44 22.23
N VAL A 457 -9.25 -6.47 22.64
CA VAL A 457 -8.80 -6.17 23.99
C VAL A 457 -8.49 -4.69 24.09
N GLY A 458 -9.17 -3.95 24.97
CA GLY A 458 -8.95 -2.52 25.17
C GLY A 458 -8.56 -2.19 26.61
N GLY A 459 -7.42 -1.52 26.81
CA GLY A 459 -6.95 -1.06 28.14
C GLY A 459 -7.36 0.38 28.47
N GLN A 460 -7.64 1.18 27.43
CA GLN A 460 -8.11 2.55 27.53
C GLN A 460 -9.53 2.72 26.94
N SER A 461 -10.38 3.48 27.64
CA SER A 461 -11.69 3.87 27.10
C SER A 461 -11.53 4.92 26.01
N THR A 462 -12.12 4.67 24.85
CA THR A 462 -12.19 5.60 23.72
C THR A 462 -13.54 6.35 23.66
N ARG A 463 -14.36 6.23 24.70
CA ARG A 463 -15.66 6.93 24.82
C ARG A 463 -15.47 8.45 24.94
N PRO A 464 -16.47 9.26 24.53
CA PRO A 464 -16.43 10.71 24.73
C PRO A 464 -16.04 11.09 26.16
N HIS A 465 -15.06 11.99 26.29
CA HIS A 465 -14.55 12.52 27.57
C HIS A 465 -13.80 11.52 28.46
N ALA A 466 -13.36 10.38 27.92
CA ALA A 466 -12.51 9.45 28.66
C ALA A 466 -11.19 10.11 29.14
N LEU A 467 -10.71 9.67 30.30
CA LEU A 467 -9.39 10.03 30.79
C LEU A 467 -8.32 9.33 29.96
N TYR A 468 -7.27 10.08 29.67
CA TYR A 468 -6.08 9.55 29.01
C TYR A 468 -5.29 8.71 30.01
N ILE A 469 -4.80 7.54 29.59
CA ILE A 469 -3.85 6.74 30.36
C ILE A 469 -2.53 6.69 29.61
N GLU A 470 -1.43 6.73 30.35
CA GLU A 470 -0.10 6.61 29.77
C GLU A 470 0.12 5.20 29.17
N PRO A 471 0.92 5.05 28.11
CA PRO A 471 1.17 3.76 27.45
C PRO A 471 1.62 2.65 28.42
N ASP A 472 2.42 2.97 29.44
CA ASP A 472 2.89 2.00 30.43
C ASP A 472 1.80 1.50 31.39
N GLU A 473 0.80 2.32 31.66
CA GLU A 473 -0.39 1.90 32.41
C GLU A 473 -1.28 1.02 31.53
N GLU A 474 -1.45 1.37 30.26
CA GLU A 474 -2.21 0.55 29.31
C GLU A 474 -1.58 -0.84 29.13
N LEU A 475 -0.26 -0.92 28.91
CA LEU A 475 0.49 -2.17 28.85
C LEU A 475 0.28 -3.05 30.09
N ARG A 476 0.34 -2.46 31.29
CA ARG A 476 0.12 -3.20 32.56
C ARG A 476 -1.27 -3.81 32.65
N ARG A 477 -2.27 -3.24 31.97
CA ARG A 477 -3.64 -3.77 31.91
C ARG A 477 -3.79 -4.87 30.87
N VAL A 478 -3.28 -4.66 29.66
CA VAL A 478 -3.60 -5.54 28.52
C VAL A 478 -2.68 -6.74 28.40
N LEU A 479 -1.38 -6.62 28.74
CA LEU A 479 -0.43 -7.71 28.50
C LEU A 479 -0.75 -8.99 29.29
N PRO A 480 -1.09 -8.96 30.60
CA PRO A 480 -1.44 -10.17 31.32
C PRO A 480 -2.66 -10.89 30.72
N VAL A 481 -3.65 -10.11 30.26
CA VAL A 481 -4.86 -10.65 29.63
C VAL A 481 -4.55 -11.27 28.28
N ILE A 482 -3.80 -10.59 27.40
CA ILE A 482 -3.45 -11.12 26.08
C ILE A 482 -2.68 -12.44 26.21
N ARG A 483 -1.69 -12.52 27.11
CA ARG A 483 -0.95 -13.77 27.37
C ARG A 483 -1.86 -14.88 27.84
N ALA A 484 -2.76 -14.58 28.79
CA ALA A 484 -3.71 -15.56 29.29
C ALA A 484 -4.68 -16.06 28.20
N LEU A 485 -5.13 -15.19 27.29
CA LEU A 485 -5.98 -15.57 26.16
C LEU A 485 -5.25 -16.45 25.14
N VAL A 486 -3.98 -16.14 24.86
CA VAL A 486 -3.13 -16.91 23.94
C VAL A 486 -2.83 -18.30 24.49
N GLU A 487 -2.64 -18.42 25.81
CA GLU A 487 -2.34 -19.69 26.49
C GLU A 487 -3.60 -20.54 26.79
N ASP A 488 -4.80 -19.99 26.60
CA ASP A 488 -6.05 -20.65 26.97
C ASP A 488 -6.39 -21.85 26.05
N ASP A 489 -6.46 -23.06 26.64
CA ASP A 489 -6.71 -24.29 25.89
C ASP A 489 -8.04 -24.30 25.11
N VAL A 490 -9.10 -23.70 25.68
CA VAL A 490 -10.42 -23.65 25.02
C VAL A 490 -10.37 -22.75 23.79
N LEU A 491 -9.75 -21.58 23.92
CA LEU A 491 -9.60 -20.65 22.80
C LEU A 491 -8.67 -21.23 21.72
N ARG A 492 -7.57 -21.88 22.12
CA ARG A 492 -6.63 -22.54 21.19
C ARG A 492 -7.25 -23.72 20.43
N ALA A 493 -8.13 -24.48 21.07
CA ALA A 493 -8.81 -25.62 20.45
C ALA A 493 -9.96 -25.21 19.52
N THR A 494 -10.38 -23.93 19.54
CA THR A 494 -11.47 -23.44 18.70
C THR A 494 -11.05 -23.42 17.22
N THR A 495 -11.89 -24.00 16.37
CA THR A 495 -11.70 -24.01 14.90
C THR A 495 -12.91 -23.37 14.23
N PRO A 496 -12.72 -22.34 13.37
CA PRO A 496 -11.45 -21.70 13.04
C PRO A 496 -10.85 -20.95 14.23
N LYS A 497 -9.53 -20.71 14.18
CA LYS A 497 -8.76 -20.03 15.24
C LYS A 497 -9.39 -18.67 15.57
N VAL A 498 -9.56 -18.40 16.87
CA VAL A 498 -10.02 -17.09 17.35
C VAL A 498 -8.89 -16.07 17.24
N LEU A 499 -9.18 -14.92 16.63
CA LEU A 499 -8.20 -13.83 16.52
C LEU A 499 -8.26 -12.91 17.73
N ILE A 500 -7.12 -12.35 18.09
CA ILE A 500 -6.98 -11.39 19.18
C ILE A 500 -6.52 -10.07 18.58
N SER A 501 -7.31 -9.02 18.76
CA SER A 501 -7.02 -7.64 18.37
C SER A 501 -6.69 -6.82 19.61
N ILE A 502 -5.80 -5.84 19.46
CA ILE A 502 -5.52 -4.82 20.49
C ILE A 502 -6.14 -3.49 20.06
N ASP A 503 -7.09 -2.96 20.86
CA ASP A 503 -7.67 -1.61 20.71
C ASP A 503 -6.76 -0.60 21.41
N THR A 504 -5.86 0.01 20.63
CA THR A 504 -4.93 1.03 21.13
C THR A 504 -4.53 1.99 20.02
N PHE A 505 -4.28 3.24 20.41
CA PHE A 505 -3.67 4.25 19.54
C PHE A 505 -2.21 4.55 19.95
N HIS A 506 -1.62 3.75 20.85
CA HIS A 506 -0.21 3.86 21.27
C HIS A 506 0.65 2.81 20.57
N ALA A 507 1.64 3.23 19.79
CA ALA A 507 2.54 2.35 19.05
C ALA A 507 3.30 1.38 19.97
N LYS A 508 3.70 1.87 21.16
CA LYS A 508 4.33 1.06 22.21
C LYS A 508 3.44 -0.08 22.70
N VAL A 509 2.14 0.18 22.86
CA VAL A 509 1.16 -0.82 23.32
C VAL A 509 0.89 -1.83 22.21
N ALA A 510 0.74 -1.36 20.97
CA ALA A 510 0.59 -2.22 19.79
C ALA A 510 1.76 -3.21 19.68
N ALA A 511 3.00 -2.73 19.75
CA ALA A 511 4.19 -3.59 19.71
C ALA A 511 4.19 -4.65 20.82
N GLY A 512 3.98 -4.24 22.08
CA GLY A 512 3.98 -5.17 23.21
C GLY A 512 2.84 -6.19 23.14
N ALA A 513 1.67 -5.81 22.62
CA ALA A 513 0.53 -6.71 22.45
C ALA A 513 0.79 -7.76 21.37
N ILE A 514 1.35 -7.38 20.22
CA ILE A 514 1.71 -8.33 19.17
C ILE A 514 2.83 -9.27 19.62
N GLU A 515 3.85 -8.77 20.33
CA GLU A 515 4.88 -9.62 20.96
C GLU A 515 4.29 -10.63 21.96
N ALA A 516 3.21 -10.24 22.65
CA ALA A 516 2.47 -11.13 23.56
C ALA A 516 1.54 -12.13 22.85
N GLY A 517 1.42 -12.08 21.52
CA GLY A 517 0.63 -13.01 20.70
C GLY A 517 -0.71 -12.48 20.19
N ALA A 518 -0.98 -11.17 20.28
CA ALA A 518 -2.07 -10.57 19.53
C ALA A 518 -1.80 -10.62 18.02
N HIS A 519 -2.87 -10.54 17.22
CA HIS A 519 -2.85 -10.79 15.79
C HIS A 519 -3.15 -9.54 14.96
N ILE A 520 -3.89 -8.57 15.50
CA ILE A 520 -4.39 -7.39 14.77
C ILE A 520 -4.19 -6.14 15.64
N VAL A 521 -3.80 -5.03 15.04
CA VAL A 521 -3.81 -3.72 15.69
C VAL A 521 -5.05 -2.94 15.26
N ASN A 522 -5.86 -2.52 16.24
CA ASN A 522 -7.06 -1.72 16.04
C ASN A 522 -6.85 -0.30 16.56
N ASP A 523 -6.66 0.66 15.64
CA ASP A 523 -6.40 2.05 16.01
C ASP A 523 -7.57 2.96 15.63
N VAL A 524 -8.32 3.38 16.65
CA VAL A 524 -9.42 4.35 16.55
C VAL A 524 -9.00 5.72 16.02
N SER A 525 -7.71 6.06 16.08
CA SER A 525 -7.18 7.31 15.53
C SER A 525 -6.70 7.19 14.10
N GLY A 526 -6.54 5.96 13.60
CA GLY A 526 -5.89 5.67 12.34
C GLY A 526 -4.54 6.38 12.23
N GLY A 527 -3.65 6.18 13.20
CA GLY A 527 -2.30 6.73 13.29
C GLY A 527 -2.18 8.20 13.72
N SER A 528 -3.29 8.94 13.84
CA SER A 528 -3.23 10.39 14.09
C SER A 528 -2.83 10.80 15.51
N LEU A 529 -2.88 9.88 16.48
CA LEU A 529 -2.52 10.17 17.88
C LEU A 529 -1.11 9.71 18.28
N ASP A 530 -0.44 8.90 17.46
CA ASP A 530 0.93 8.46 17.70
C ASP A 530 1.72 8.40 16.37
N PRO A 531 2.71 9.28 16.17
CA PRO A 531 3.45 9.38 14.91
C PRO A 531 4.26 8.12 14.58
N ASP A 532 4.55 7.26 15.56
CA ASP A 532 5.33 6.04 15.34
C ASP A 532 4.45 4.86 14.90
N MET A 533 3.12 4.96 15.04
CA MET A 533 2.16 3.87 14.86
C MET A 533 2.35 3.14 13.52
N TYR A 534 2.36 3.86 12.40
CA TYR A 534 2.51 3.22 11.09
C TYR A 534 3.84 2.50 10.92
N SER A 535 4.93 3.11 11.40
CA SER A 535 6.27 2.51 11.30
C SER A 535 6.42 1.25 12.14
N VAL A 536 5.74 1.21 13.29
CA VAL A 536 5.70 0.05 14.18
C VAL A 536 4.87 -1.06 13.54
N VAL A 537 3.65 -0.77 13.12
CA VAL A 537 2.76 -1.75 12.48
C VAL A 537 3.37 -2.32 11.20
N ALA A 538 4.03 -1.50 10.38
CA ALA A 538 4.76 -1.97 9.19
C ALA A 538 5.85 -3.00 9.54
N LYS A 539 6.59 -2.79 10.64
CA LYS A 539 7.62 -3.74 11.10
C LYS A 539 7.02 -5.00 11.70
N LEU A 540 5.87 -4.89 12.39
CA LEU A 540 5.18 -6.03 12.98
C LEU A 540 4.58 -6.95 11.90
N GLY A 541 4.25 -6.42 10.72
CA GLY A 541 3.75 -7.21 9.60
C GLY A 541 2.38 -7.85 9.85
N VAL A 542 1.54 -7.20 10.67
CA VAL A 542 0.20 -7.67 11.08
C VAL A 542 -0.92 -6.80 10.50
N PRO A 543 -2.16 -7.30 10.41
CA PRO A 543 -3.30 -6.51 9.96
C PRO A 543 -3.52 -5.27 10.83
N TYR A 544 -3.97 -4.20 10.18
CA TYR A 544 -4.17 -2.90 10.78
C TYR A 544 -5.55 -2.35 10.47
N ILE A 545 -6.34 -2.08 11.50
CA ILE A 545 -7.64 -1.42 11.37
C ILE A 545 -7.41 0.08 11.49
N ILE A 546 -7.68 0.80 10.40
CA ILE A 546 -7.66 2.26 10.33
C ILE A 546 -9.09 2.76 10.49
N MET A 547 -9.39 3.33 11.64
CA MET A 547 -10.68 3.96 11.88
C MET A 547 -10.66 5.46 11.55
N HIS A 548 -11.78 5.95 11.04
CA HIS A 548 -12.03 7.38 10.93
C HIS A 548 -12.40 8.01 12.28
N MET A 549 -11.61 9.00 12.71
CA MET A 549 -11.95 9.92 13.79
C MET A 549 -11.30 11.28 13.54
N ARG A 550 -12.07 12.37 13.69
CA ARG A 550 -11.54 13.74 13.76
C ARG A 550 -11.30 14.15 15.21
N GLY A 551 -10.11 14.68 15.53
CA GLY A 551 -9.73 15.08 16.88
C GLY A 551 -9.30 13.89 17.75
N ASN A 552 -9.77 13.85 19.00
CA ASN A 552 -9.44 12.79 19.97
C ASN A 552 -10.66 12.49 20.86
N PRO A 553 -10.64 11.46 21.74
CA PRO A 553 -11.80 11.10 22.56
C PRO A 553 -12.40 12.25 23.39
N ARG A 554 -11.62 13.30 23.72
CA ARG A 554 -12.11 14.49 24.45
C ARG A 554 -12.75 15.55 23.55
N THR A 555 -12.31 15.65 22.30
CA THR A 555 -12.66 16.75 21.38
C THR A 555 -13.49 16.30 20.17
N MET A 556 -13.62 15.00 19.93
CA MET A 556 -14.29 14.44 18.75
C MET A 556 -15.76 14.88 18.61
N GLN A 557 -16.42 15.21 19.72
CA GLN A 557 -17.81 15.67 19.72
C GLN A 557 -17.97 17.20 19.57
N TYR A 558 -16.89 17.94 19.31
CA TYR A 558 -16.97 19.37 19.02
C TYR A 558 -17.64 19.61 17.67
N SER A 559 -18.44 20.69 17.57
CA SER A 559 -19.22 21.03 16.37
C SER A 559 -18.41 20.97 15.08
N LYS A 560 -17.17 21.48 15.10
CA LYS A 560 -16.24 21.45 13.96
C LYS A 560 -15.84 20.04 13.48
N HIS A 561 -15.87 19.03 14.36
CA HIS A 561 -15.47 17.67 14.05
C HIS A 561 -16.64 16.77 13.63
N ILE A 562 -17.88 17.15 13.95
CA ILE A 562 -19.09 16.36 13.66
C ILE A 562 -19.88 16.87 12.44
N THR A 563 -19.41 17.94 11.80
CA THR A 563 -20.06 18.55 10.64
C THR A 563 -19.47 17.99 9.34
N TYR A 564 -20.34 17.47 8.48
CA TYR A 564 -20.02 16.95 7.15
C TYR A 564 -21.06 17.50 6.17
N ARG A 565 -20.63 17.82 4.95
CA ARG A 565 -21.52 18.10 3.81
C ARG A 565 -21.94 16.80 3.15
N ASP A 566 -20.99 15.89 2.98
CA ASP A 566 -21.20 14.55 2.47
C ASP A 566 -20.42 13.55 3.32
N ILE A 567 -21.10 12.93 4.27
CA ILE A 567 -20.45 12.09 5.26
C ILE A 567 -19.76 10.87 4.64
N CYS A 568 -20.30 10.27 3.58
CA CYS A 568 -19.69 9.08 2.98
C CYS A 568 -18.42 9.45 2.22
N ALA A 569 -18.49 10.47 1.37
CA ALA A 569 -17.35 10.91 0.56
C ALA A 569 -16.23 11.52 1.43
N GLU A 570 -16.56 12.36 2.41
CA GLU A 570 -15.56 12.96 3.30
C GLU A 570 -14.89 11.93 4.22
N VAL A 571 -15.67 11.00 4.79
CA VAL A 571 -15.08 9.94 5.64
C VAL A 571 -14.18 9.03 4.81
N ALA A 572 -14.59 8.63 3.60
CA ALA A 572 -13.75 7.84 2.70
C ALA A 572 -12.48 8.59 2.27
N GLY A 573 -12.60 9.86 1.90
CA GLY A 573 -11.47 10.72 1.53
C GLY A 573 -10.42 10.81 2.65
N GLU A 574 -10.86 11.08 3.88
CA GLU A 574 -9.95 11.16 5.03
C GLU A 574 -9.38 9.79 5.45
N VAL A 575 -10.08 8.68 5.18
CA VAL A 575 -9.52 7.32 5.36
C VAL A 575 -8.47 7.04 4.29
N ASN A 576 -8.72 7.42 3.04
CA ASN A 576 -7.75 7.28 1.94
C ASN A 576 -6.44 8.01 2.25
N GLU A 577 -6.50 9.25 2.77
CA GLU A 577 -5.32 10.00 3.20
C GLU A 577 -4.50 9.24 4.26
N ARG A 578 -5.15 8.73 5.31
CA ARG A 578 -4.47 7.93 6.34
C ARG A 578 -3.86 6.65 5.79
N VAL A 579 -4.56 5.99 4.87
CA VAL A 579 -4.04 4.79 4.19
C VAL A 579 -2.82 5.12 3.34
N GLN A 580 -2.82 6.25 2.63
CA GLN A 580 -1.66 6.68 1.84
C GLN A 580 -0.43 6.86 2.74
N ASP A 581 -0.59 7.48 3.92
CA ASP A 581 0.48 7.63 4.90
C ASP A 581 0.95 6.27 5.45
N ALA A 582 0.02 5.38 5.80
CA ALA A 582 0.31 4.03 6.25
C ALA A 582 1.10 3.21 5.21
N VAL A 583 0.70 3.30 3.94
CA VAL A 583 1.39 2.64 2.81
C VAL A 583 2.77 3.24 2.57
N ALA A 584 2.90 4.57 2.66
CA ALA A 584 4.20 5.24 2.56
C ALA A 584 5.17 4.85 3.69
N ALA A 585 4.64 4.50 4.87
CA ALA A 585 5.40 3.96 5.98
C ALA A 585 5.75 2.46 5.85
N GLY A 586 5.17 1.77 4.87
CA GLY A 586 5.50 0.37 4.52
C GLY A 586 4.38 -0.65 4.78
N ILE A 587 3.22 -0.24 5.31
CA ILE A 587 2.08 -1.15 5.50
C ILE A 587 1.51 -1.50 4.11
N LYS A 588 1.44 -2.79 3.76
CA LYS A 588 0.89 -3.18 2.47
C LYS A 588 -0.63 -2.98 2.45
N PRO A 589 -1.22 -2.50 1.33
CA PRO A 589 -2.67 -2.25 1.26
C PRO A 589 -3.55 -3.46 1.63
N TRP A 590 -3.11 -4.68 1.32
CA TRP A 590 -3.84 -5.91 1.67
C TRP A 590 -3.80 -6.25 3.18
N MET A 591 -3.07 -5.49 4.00
CA MET A 591 -3.06 -5.62 5.47
C MET A 591 -4.07 -4.69 6.14
N ILE A 592 -4.76 -3.84 5.37
CA ILE A 592 -5.59 -2.76 5.91
C ILE A 592 -7.05 -3.20 5.97
N ILE A 593 -7.65 -2.98 7.12
CA ILE A 593 -9.10 -3.03 7.36
C ILE A 593 -9.56 -1.60 7.61
N THR A 594 -10.65 -1.17 6.98
CA THR A 594 -11.16 0.20 7.18
C THR A 594 -12.35 0.21 8.14
N ASP A 595 -12.42 1.21 9.02
CA ASP A 595 -13.60 1.46 9.87
C ASP A 595 -14.06 2.91 9.68
N PRO A 596 -15.30 3.16 9.24
CA PRO A 596 -15.81 4.51 9.04
C PRO A 596 -16.11 5.24 10.37
N GLY A 597 -15.96 4.59 11.52
CA GLY A 597 -15.97 5.22 12.85
C GLY A 597 -17.36 5.56 13.35
N ILE A 598 -18.30 4.59 13.37
CA ILE A 598 -19.68 4.84 13.83
C ILE A 598 -19.70 5.41 15.26
N GLY A 599 -20.24 6.62 15.39
CA GLY A 599 -20.32 7.35 16.66
C GLY A 599 -19.05 8.09 17.09
N PHE A 600 -18.00 8.10 16.26
CA PHE A 600 -16.76 8.87 16.48
C PHE A 600 -16.75 10.10 15.58
N SER A 601 -16.74 11.29 16.16
CA SER A 601 -16.81 12.54 15.40
C SER A 601 -18.00 12.64 14.45
N LYS A 602 -19.17 12.11 14.84
CA LYS A 602 -20.42 12.14 14.04
C LYS A 602 -21.63 12.42 14.92
N THR A 603 -22.64 13.04 14.34
CA THR A 603 -23.97 13.18 14.96
C THR A 603 -24.72 11.84 14.91
N ALA A 604 -25.85 11.74 15.63
CA ALA A 604 -26.74 10.59 15.51
C ALA A 604 -27.23 10.38 14.07
N GLN A 605 -27.63 11.47 13.41
CA GLN A 605 -28.08 11.46 12.02
C GLN A 605 -26.95 11.02 11.08
N GLY A 606 -25.74 11.56 11.25
CA GLY A 606 -24.59 11.14 10.45
C GLY A 606 -24.23 9.67 10.63
N CYS A 607 -24.40 9.11 11.84
CA CYS A 607 -24.22 7.66 12.04
C CYS A 607 -25.24 6.85 11.23
N LEU A 608 -26.50 7.28 11.17
CA LEU A 608 -27.54 6.60 10.38
C LEU A 608 -27.25 6.69 8.88
N GLU A 609 -26.89 7.88 8.39
CA GLU A 609 -26.50 8.10 6.99
C GLU A 609 -25.29 7.24 6.59
N LEU A 610 -24.28 7.15 7.46
CA LEU A 610 -23.10 6.34 7.19
C LEU A 610 -23.39 4.83 7.23
N MET A 611 -24.24 4.35 8.14
CA MET A 611 -24.68 2.94 8.15
C MET A 611 -25.50 2.59 6.91
N ALA A 612 -26.39 3.49 6.47
CA ALA A 612 -27.16 3.34 5.24
C ALA A 612 -26.27 3.42 3.99
N GLY A 613 -25.22 4.25 4.05
CA GLY A 613 -24.31 4.53 2.95
C GLY A 613 -23.00 3.74 2.95
N LEU A 614 -22.85 2.65 3.72
CA LEU A 614 -21.60 1.89 3.78
C LEU A 614 -21.12 1.39 2.41
N GLN A 615 -22.04 1.01 1.52
CA GLN A 615 -21.71 0.61 0.15
C GLN A 615 -21.11 1.78 -0.62
N ARG A 616 -21.67 2.98 -0.43
CA ARG A 616 -21.14 4.21 -1.03
C ARG A 616 -19.78 4.58 -0.44
N PHE A 617 -19.62 4.51 0.89
CA PHE A 617 -18.32 4.67 1.55
C PHE A 617 -17.28 3.73 0.93
N ARG A 618 -17.61 2.45 0.73
CA ARG A 618 -16.73 1.47 0.06
C ARG A 618 -16.35 1.90 -1.35
N GLN A 619 -17.30 2.41 -2.15
CA GLN A 619 -17.05 2.87 -3.52
C GLN A 619 -16.12 4.09 -3.57
N GLU A 620 -16.21 4.98 -2.59
CA GLU A 620 -15.38 6.21 -2.49
C GLU A 620 -13.95 5.91 -1.97
N LEU A 621 -13.66 4.70 -1.48
CA LEU A 621 -12.30 4.28 -1.13
C LEU A 621 -11.45 4.07 -2.38
N GLN A 622 -10.13 4.29 -2.29
CA GLN A 622 -9.20 4.04 -3.40
C GLN A 622 -8.83 2.56 -3.54
N PRO A 623 -8.62 2.02 -4.75
CA PRO A 623 -8.10 0.66 -4.92
C PRO A 623 -6.77 0.43 -4.19
N PRO A 624 -6.54 -0.74 -3.57
CA PRO A 624 -7.43 -1.91 -3.53
C PRO A 624 -8.45 -1.90 -2.38
N LEU A 625 -8.55 -0.83 -1.57
CA LEU A 625 -9.37 -0.78 -0.34
C LEU A 625 -10.86 -1.07 -0.56
N GLN A 626 -11.40 -0.75 -1.74
CA GLN A 626 -12.77 -1.07 -2.14
C GLN A 626 -13.08 -2.57 -1.99
N LYS A 627 -12.04 -3.42 -2.10
CA LYS A 627 -12.11 -4.89 -2.03
C LYS A 627 -11.61 -5.43 -0.70
N MET A 628 -11.18 -4.56 0.22
CA MET A 628 -10.67 -4.94 1.55
C MET A 628 -11.79 -4.95 2.60
N PRO A 629 -11.58 -5.60 3.76
CA PRO A 629 -12.61 -5.68 4.79
C PRO A 629 -13.00 -4.31 5.36
N ILE A 630 -14.30 -4.16 5.65
CA ILE A 630 -14.84 -3.04 6.42
C ILE A 630 -15.31 -3.53 7.79
N LEU A 631 -14.81 -2.87 8.84
CA LEU A 631 -15.31 -3.03 10.20
C LEU A 631 -16.34 -1.95 10.52
N ALA A 632 -17.41 -2.30 11.23
CA ALA A 632 -18.36 -1.33 11.80
C ALA A 632 -18.67 -1.63 13.27
N GLY A 633 -18.63 -0.58 14.11
CA GLY A 633 -18.89 -0.68 15.55
C GLY A 633 -20.14 0.06 16.04
N PRO A 634 -21.38 -0.35 15.71
CA PRO A 634 -22.60 0.32 16.18
C PRO A 634 -22.96 0.01 17.65
N SER A 635 -22.26 -0.92 18.29
CA SER A 635 -22.70 -1.53 19.56
C SER A 635 -22.88 -0.55 20.71
N ARG A 636 -24.08 -0.62 21.32
CA ARG A 636 -24.50 0.15 22.51
C ARG A 636 -24.33 1.66 22.41
N LYS A 637 -24.23 2.21 21.20
CA LYS A 637 -24.12 3.66 20.99
C LYS A 637 -25.40 4.36 21.46
N ARG A 638 -25.24 5.53 22.09
CA ARG A 638 -26.33 6.27 22.74
C ARG A 638 -27.50 6.58 21.80
N PHE A 639 -27.20 6.85 20.53
CA PHE A 639 -28.22 7.19 19.53
C PHE A 639 -29.19 6.02 19.27
N LEU A 640 -28.73 4.77 19.33
CA LEU A 640 -29.62 3.60 19.20
C LEU A 640 -30.61 3.55 20.36
N GLY A 641 -30.15 3.83 21.58
CA GLY A 641 -31.01 3.90 22.75
C GLY A 641 -32.05 5.02 22.67
N ASN A 642 -31.70 6.14 22.02
CA ASN A 642 -32.65 7.24 21.80
C ASN A 642 -33.75 6.85 20.81
N ILE A 643 -33.41 6.12 19.74
CA ILE A 643 -34.37 5.65 18.73
C ILE A 643 -35.40 4.70 19.35
N ILE A 644 -34.95 3.74 20.16
CA ILE A 644 -35.83 2.75 20.79
C ILE A 644 -36.46 3.23 22.11
N GLY A 645 -36.15 4.46 22.55
CA GLY A 645 -36.65 5.01 23.81
C GLY A 645 -36.14 4.32 25.08
N SER A 646 -35.00 3.61 25.02
CA SER A 646 -34.41 2.92 26.19
C SER A 646 -32.89 2.92 26.15
N GLN A 647 -32.27 3.28 27.29
CA GLN A 647 -30.81 3.31 27.45
C GLN A 647 -30.23 2.08 28.15
N THR A 648 -31.06 1.08 28.49
CA THR A 648 -30.57 -0.16 29.11
C THR A 648 -29.68 -0.94 28.14
N ASN A 649 -28.73 -1.70 28.67
CA ASN A 649 -27.81 -2.45 27.83
C ASN A 649 -28.52 -3.53 27.04
N GLU A 650 -29.51 -4.19 27.63
CA GLU A 650 -30.31 -5.25 27.01
C GLU A 650 -31.13 -4.71 25.84
N ALA A 651 -31.72 -3.53 25.98
CA ALA A 651 -32.47 -2.88 24.91
C ALA A 651 -31.54 -2.43 23.77
N LYS A 652 -30.39 -1.84 24.12
CA LYS A 652 -29.38 -1.43 23.13
C LYS A 652 -28.71 -2.61 22.44
N ASP A 653 -28.60 -3.78 23.07
CA ASP A 653 -28.08 -4.99 22.43
C ASP A 653 -29.03 -5.47 21.34
N ARG A 654 -30.36 -5.44 21.57
CA ARG A 654 -31.34 -5.72 20.52
C ARG A 654 -31.26 -4.71 19.37
N ALA A 655 -31.16 -3.42 19.68
CA ALA A 655 -30.98 -2.40 18.64
C ALA A 655 -29.63 -2.53 17.90
N THR A 656 -28.59 -3.00 18.58
CA THR A 656 -27.28 -3.28 17.97
C THR A 656 -27.40 -4.42 16.96
N ALA A 657 -28.13 -5.49 17.27
CA ALA A 657 -28.35 -6.59 16.33
C ALA A 657 -29.02 -6.11 15.04
N VAL A 658 -30.05 -5.25 15.14
CA VAL A 658 -30.69 -4.63 13.96
C VAL A 658 -29.73 -3.73 13.19
N ALA A 659 -28.95 -2.90 13.88
CA ALA A 659 -27.97 -2.04 13.22
C ALA A 659 -26.86 -2.86 12.51
N ALA A 660 -26.45 -3.97 13.11
CA ALA A 660 -25.45 -4.88 12.57
C ALA A 660 -25.89 -5.52 11.26
N SER A 661 -27.14 -6.00 11.18
CA SER A 661 -27.67 -6.59 9.93
C SER A 661 -27.74 -5.55 8.81
N VAL A 662 -28.12 -4.31 9.11
CA VAL A 662 -28.07 -3.20 8.14
C VAL A 662 -26.64 -2.92 7.68
N CYS A 663 -25.67 -2.88 8.60
CA CYS A 663 -24.28 -2.65 8.24
C CYS A 663 -23.74 -3.74 7.30
N VAL A 664 -24.01 -5.02 7.60
CA VAL A 664 -23.58 -6.15 6.77
C VAL A 664 -24.28 -6.18 5.42
N ALA A 665 -25.60 -5.92 5.38
CA ALA A 665 -26.33 -5.79 4.13
C ALA A 665 -25.75 -4.68 3.23
N ASN A 666 -25.18 -3.63 3.84
CA ASN A 666 -24.54 -2.51 3.14
C ASN A 666 -23.02 -2.64 2.98
N SER A 667 -22.44 -3.84 3.09
CA SER A 667 -21.02 -4.16 2.83
C SER A 667 -20.06 -4.13 4.03
N ALA A 668 -20.51 -4.19 5.29
CA ALA A 668 -19.60 -4.48 6.41
C ALA A 668 -19.24 -5.98 6.45
N ASP A 669 -17.97 -6.26 6.76
CA ASP A 669 -17.45 -7.62 6.88
C ASP A 669 -17.25 -8.03 8.35
N ILE A 670 -16.96 -7.05 9.22
CA ILE A 670 -16.74 -7.26 10.65
C ILE A 670 -17.66 -6.35 11.46
N ILE A 671 -18.39 -6.90 12.43
CA ILE A 671 -19.15 -6.11 13.41
C ILE A 671 -18.51 -6.21 14.78
N ARG A 672 -18.15 -5.06 15.34
CA ARG A 672 -17.59 -4.95 16.69
C ARG A 672 -18.69 -4.76 17.74
N ALA A 673 -18.83 -5.70 18.68
CA ALA A 673 -19.97 -5.73 19.61
C ALA A 673 -19.72 -6.30 21.00
N HIS A 674 -20.55 -5.87 21.96
CA HIS A 674 -20.53 -6.35 23.35
C HIS A 674 -21.32 -7.65 23.56
N ASN A 675 -22.40 -7.87 22.79
CA ASN A 675 -23.26 -9.04 22.89
C ASN A 675 -23.08 -9.85 21.60
N ALA A 676 -22.23 -10.88 21.67
CA ALA A 676 -21.83 -11.63 20.49
C ALA A 676 -23.00 -12.47 19.96
N ALA A 677 -23.78 -13.10 20.84
CA ALA A 677 -24.89 -13.97 20.46
C ALA A 677 -25.95 -13.24 19.62
N ALA A 678 -26.44 -12.10 20.13
CA ALA A 678 -27.45 -11.33 19.43
C ALA A 678 -26.96 -10.79 18.07
N VAL A 679 -25.67 -10.44 17.97
CA VAL A 679 -25.10 -9.98 16.71
C VAL A 679 -24.88 -11.14 15.76
N ARG A 680 -24.39 -12.30 16.23
CA ARG A 680 -24.19 -13.50 15.41
C ARG A 680 -25.47 -13.93 14.73
N ASP A 681 -26.57 -14.00 15.47
CA ASP A 681 -27.89 -14.32 14.91
C ASP A 681 -28.28 -13.34 13.79
N ALA A 682 -28.08 -12.04 14.02
CA ALA A 682 -28.37 -11.01 13.02
C ALA A 682 -27.48 -11.12 11.78
N LEU A 683 -26.21 -11.48 11.96
CA LEU A 683 -25.27 -11.67 10.86
C LEU A 683 -25.58 -12.92 10.05
N ASP A 684 -25.93 -14.04 10.68
CA ASP A 684 -26.28 -15.26 9.96
C ASP A 684 -27.52 -15.05 9.07
N VAL A 685 -28.52 -14.28 9.55
CA VAL A 685 -29.67 -13.89 8.73
C VAL A 685 -29.26 -12.95 7.59
N ALA A 686 -28.44 -11.93 7.87
CA ALA A 686 -27.99 -10.99 6.84
C ALA A 686 -27.14 -11.67 5.75
N ASP A 687 -26.24 -12.57 6.15
CA ASP A 687 -25.41 -13.38 5.27
C ASP A 687 -26.27 -14.29 4.37
N ALA A 688 -27.28 -14.96 4.92
CA ALA A 688 -28.19 -15.80 4.16
C ALA A 688 -29.01 -15.00 3.13
N ILE A 689 -29.49 -13.79 3.50
CA ILE A 689 -30.17 -12.89 2.58
C ILE A 689 -29.21 -12.46 1.46
N ARG A 690 -28.00 -12.02 1.80
CA ARG A 690 -26.99 -11.60 0.82
C ARG A 690 -26.65 -12.72 -0.16
N ALA A 691 -26.46 -13.95 0.33
CA ALA A 691 -26.18 -15.12 -0.50
C ALA A 691 -27.30 -15.39 -1.52
N SER A 692 -28.57 -15.15 -1.16
CA SER A 692 -29.71 -15.31 -2.06
C SER A 692 -29.79 -14.27 -3.19
N MET A 693 -29.12 -13.12 -3.04
CA MET A 693 -29.11 -12.05 -4.04
C MET A 693 -28.01 -12.22 -5.09
N THR A 694 -27.11 -13.20 -4.93
CA THR A 694 -26.11 -13.54 -5.95
C THR A 694 -26.87 -13.92 -7.23
N PRO A 695 -26.70 -13.17 -8.34
CA PRO A 695 -27.52 -13.38 -9.52
C PRO A 695 -27.31 -14.82 -10.03
N PRO A 696 -28.38 -15.54 -10.42
CA PRO A 696 -28.22 -16.76 -11.18
C PRO A 696 -27.39 -16.42 -12.41
N SER A 697 -26.28 -17.14 -12.56
CA SER A 697 -25.35 -17.10 -13.69
C SER A 697 -25.99 -16.48 -14.92
N VAL A 698 -25.59 -15.25 -15.26
CA VAL A 698 -25.99 -14.65 -16.54
C VAL A 698 -25.59 -15.66 -17.60
N TYR A 699 -26.58 -16.15 -18.34
CA TYR A 699 -26.41 -17.01 -19.51
C TYR A 699 -25.50 -16.29 -20.52
N LEU A 700 -24.19 -16.46 -20.37
CA LEU A 700 -23.17 -16.06 -21.32
C LEU A 700 -23.06 -17.14 -22.40
N HIS A 701 -24.18 -17.47 -23.04
CA HIS A 701 -24.22 -18.45 -24.12
C HIS A 701 -23.93 -17.83 -25.50
N GLY A 702 -23.66 -16.51 -25.58
CA GLY A 702 -23.58 -15.78 -26.86
C GLY A 702 -22.26 -15.07 -27.18
N TYR A 703 -21.24 -15.09 -26.31
CA TYR A 703 -20.00 -14.33 -26.53
C TYR A 703 -18.73 -15.20 -26.66
N LEU A 704 -18.83 -16.51 -26.46
CA LEU A 704 -17.68 -17.43 -26.48
C LEU A 704 -17.49 -18.18 -27.81
N SER A 705 -18.22 -17.85 -28.88
CA SER A 705 -18.03 -18.51 -30.18
C SER A 705 -16.90 -17.93 -31.03
N ASP A 706 -16.56 -16.64 -30.90
CA ASP A 706 -15.79 -15.97 -31.97
C ASP A 706 -14.49 -15.27 -31.56
N THR A 707 -14.20 -15.08 -30.27
CA THR A 707 -12.95 -14.38 -29.82
C THR A 707 -11.87 -15.31 -29.24
N ALA A 708 -12.12 -16.62 -29.19
CA ALA A 708 -11.14 -17.62 -28.77
C ALA A 708 -10.37 -18.27 -29.94
N ARG A 709 -10.38 -17.65 -31.13
CA ARG A 709 -9.55 -18.06 -32.28
C ARG A 709 -8.48 -17.04 -32.59
#